data_AF-A0A1X7ITZ1-F1
#
_entry.id   AF-A0A1X7ITZ1-F1
#
_cell.length_a   1.000
_cell.length_b   1.000
_cell.length_c   1.000
_cell.angle_alpha   90.00
_cell.angle_beta   90.00
_cell.angle_gamma   90.00
#
_symmetry.space_group_name_H-M   'P 1'
#
loop_
_entity.id
_entity.type
_entity.pdbx_description
1 polymer ?
#
loop_
_entity_poly.entity_id
_entity_poly.type
_entity_poly.pdbx_seq_one_letter_code
_entity_poly.pdbx_strand_id
1 'polypeptide(L)'
;MNRRKYIKTIALGTLLPSFSASAFPFGLVGHNKILETIQFKSNWHNWPDMKWVGPEYWGNRLQDWRLKNGTVVCSISAENRNLQLLTVQKTDYLSPLKASVEINVLNNNISPTDKGCLGIRLGCKGPFEDYRSAAVFGKGLDIGLNPSGTLQVGDATFATKLSQIPDNYSLVVELSPSQNQYLLKVLILDSITDQPIHTQENIAVDSSSVIGNFALLADVKTAKIHASQPSASFSHWNISADNLISNKDQLYGPICFAQYTLHDQKLKLTAQLAPIEEIEGHTIMLQFKEQGIWKTANYTKLEHIGRAMNFVVENWTSNTDVPYRILVEIPLKNETHQYTYDGTIAQEPMDKESVSAAVFSCNFHYGFPDNDVYENVSKLNPDIVLFLGDQFYEGTGGYGAERSGDLDNLCLDYLRKWMMFGWSYRELFRHKPCAIIPDDHDVYHGNVWGEGGKKADTSEGYGMLAQDSGGYKMPAEWVNMVQFTQTSHLPDPYDPTPVQQNIDVYYTTWNYAGLSFAILEDRKFKSAPKHVLPPEAQVRNGWIQNKEFDIKKHKDIDAVLLGQRQHDFIDHWTQDWNNGVEMKVVLSQTNFATVATLPKTALNDDVVPSLPIPKKGEYVLGDVPTVDMDSNGWPANKRDKAVASIRKCFAFHIAGDQHLGSFIQYGTDEHGDSGYAFAGPALNNIWPRRFWPEVNSDSHTFENPAYVGDHEDGFGNKISVHAVGNPFNTGIEPAIIHNRATGFGLVTFNKKERTITTACWPRYADPGSTKNEQFPGWPITIKQEDNFGKKAVAWLPTIKVMDARKPVISIYDNKDQLVYSIRMATNTFAPKVFDHEKYTVKVLDVENNRKKTLKNIRAKTVNKKVLEISFI
;
A
#
# COMPACT_ATOMS: atom_id res chain seq x y z
N MET A 1 44.85 -26.85 -44.82
CA MET A 1 45.17 -26.34 -46.17
C MET A 1 45.03 -24.81 -46.19
N ASN A 2 46.13 -24.15 -46.57
CA ASN A 2 46.38 -22.78 -47.07
C ASN A 2 45.33 -21.63 -47.08
N ARG A 3 45.74 -20.52 -46.43
CA ARG A 3 45.88 -19.10 -46.87
C ARG A 3 45.26 -18.61 -48.21
N ARG A 4 44.52 -17.47 -48.17
CA ARG A 4 44.76 -16.13 -48.82
C ARG A 4 43.45 -15.29 -48.83
N LYS A 5 43.38 -14.09 -48.19
CA LYS A 5 43.49 -12.69 -48.74
C LYS A 5 42.35 -12.33 -49.73
N TYR A 6 41.56 -11.23 -49.71
CA TYR A 6 41.70 -9.82 -49.27
C TYR A 6 40.31 -9.07 -49.34
N ILE A 7 40.09 -8.08 -48.45
CA ILE A 7 39.34 -6.78 -48.51
C ILE A 7 38.04 -6.59 -49.35
N LYS A 8 36.97 -6.04 -48.72
CA LYS A 8 36.37 -4.70 -49.00
C LYS A 8 35.31 -4.27 -47.97
N THR A 9 35.42 -3.01 -47.54
CA THR A 9 34.55 -2.18 -46.68
C THR A 9 33.12 -2.06 -47.18
N ILE A 10 32.10 -2.23 -46.31
CA ILE A 10 30.76 -1.63 -46.46
C ILE A 10 30.20 -1.28 -45.07
N ALA A 11 29.70 -0.05 -44.95
CA ALA A 11 28.90 0.48 -43.85
C ALA A 11 27.50 -0.15 -43.82
N LEU A 12 27.06 -0.62 -42.65
CA LEU A 12 25.66 -0.90 -42.25
C LEU A 12 25.72 -1.01 -40.70
N GLY A 13 24.93 -0.31 -39.88
CA GLY A 13 23.59 0.20 -40.15
C GLY A 13 22.57 -0.93 -40.10
N THR A 14 22.49 -1.67 -38.98
CA THR A 14 21.41 -2.66 -38.77
C THR A 14 20.97 -2.73 -37.31
N LEU A 15 19.76 -2.23 -37.11
CA LEU A 15 18.69 -2.81 -36.30
C LEU A 15 19.01 -4.20 -35.71
N LEU A 16 19.04 -4.29 -34.38
CA LEU A 16 18.88 -5.55 -33.67
C LEU A 16 17.41 -5.66 -33.20
N PRO A 17 16.67 -6.71 -33.61
CA PRO A 17 15.35 -6.98 -33.07
C PRO A 17 15.50 -7.59 -31.67
N SER A 18 14.92 -6.94 -30.67
CA SER A 18 14.78 -7.47 -29.32
C SER A 18 13.81 -8.66 -29.35
N PHE A 19 14.35 -9.86 -29.11
CA PHE A 19 13.55 -11.06 -28.90
C PHE A 19 12.72 -10.90 -27.62
N SER A 20 11.40 -11.03 -27.76
CA SER A 20 10.48 -11.12 -26.63
C SER A 20 10.54 -12.50 -26.00
N ALA A 21 11.02 -12.59 -24.76
CA ALA A 21 10.82 -13.75 -23.90
C ALA A 21 9.40 -13.71 -23.33
N SER A 22 8.45 -14.28 -24.07
CA SER A 22 7.11 -14.59 -23.55
C SER A 22 6.96 -16.11 -23.54
N ALA A 23 6.66 -16.65 -22.35
CA ALA A 23 6.47 -18.06 -21.98
C ALA A 23 7.71 -18.79 -21.40
N PHE A 24 7.99 -18.58 -20.12
CA PHE A 24 8.42 -19.58 -19.10
C PHE A 24 8.28 -18.93 -17.70
N PRO A 25 8.04 -19.70 -16.61
CA PRO A 25 7.75 -19.13 -15.30
C PRO A 25 9.00 -18.49 -14.71
N PHE A 26 8.81 -17.29 -14.15
CA PHE A 26 9.68 -16.54 -13.23
C PHE A 26 11.05 -17.18 -12.96
N GLY A 27 12.01 -16.89 -13.83
CA GLY A 27 13.41 -16.91 -13.47
C GLY A 27 13.73 -15.61 -12.76
N LEU A 28 14.31 -15.70 -11.55
CA LEU A 28 15.08 -14.61 -10.95
C LEU A 28 16.04 -14.09 -12.02
N VAL A 29 15.75 -12.92 -12.59
CA VAL A 29 16.71 -12.21 -13.41
C VAL A 29 17.80 -11.79 -12.45
N GLY A 30 18.84 -12.61 -12.35
CA GLY A 30 20.12 -12.17 -11.85
C GLY A 30 20.59 -11.06 -12.77
N HIS A 31 20.27 -9.82 -12.43
CA HIS A 31 20.84 -8.65 -13.07
C HIS A 31 22.33 -8.65 -12.75
N ASN A 32 23.14 -9.25 -13.65
CA ASN A 32 24.58 -9.08 -13.61
C ASN A 32 24.86 -7.59 -13.71
N LYS A 33 25.26 -6.98 -12.58
CA LYS A 33 25.66 -5.58 -12.50
C LYS A 33 26.88 -5.40 -13.40
N ILE A 34 26.73 -4.67 -14.50
CA ILE A 34 27.83 -4.42 -15.43
C ILE A 34 28.71 -3.33 -14.83
N LEU A 35 30.00 -3.66 -14.65
CA LEU A 35 31.02 -2.68 -14.29
C LEU A 35 31.47 -1.97 -15.57
N GLU A 36 31.38 -0.65 -15.59
CA GLU A 36 31.76 0.15 -16.75
C GLU A 36 32.62 1.36 -16.31
N THR A 37 33.48 1.84 -17.21
CA THR A 37 34.05 3.18 -17.10
C THR A 37 32.93 4.17 -17.46
N ILE A 38 32.29 4.74 -16.45
CA ILE A 38 31.17 5.66 -16.60
C ILE A 38 31.65 7.08 -16.35
N GLN A 39 31.28 7.98 -17.26
CA GLN A 39 31.27 9.42 -17.02
C GLN A 39 29.81 9.86 -16.95
N PHE A 40 29.26 9.90 -15.75
CA PHE A 40 27.93 10.47 -15.53
C PHE A 40 28.02 11.99 -15.66
N LYS A 41 27.06 12.58 -16.38
CA LYS A 41 26.85 14.02 -16.49
C LYS A 41 25.37 14.32 -16.39
N SER A 42 25.00 15.26 -15.52
CA SER A 42 23.61 15.73 -15.41
C SER A 42 23.13 16.34 -16.74
N ASN A 43 21.90 16.01 -17.15
CA ASN A 43 21.32 16.49 -18.40
C ASN A 43 20.31 17.64 -18.22
N TRP A 44 20.28 18.29 -17.06
CA TRP A 44 19.22 19.24 -16.66
C TRP A 44 19.01 20.42 -17.63
N HIS A 45 20.06 20.88 -18.30
CA HIS A 45 19.98 21.97 -19.29
C HIS A 45 19.04 21.66 -20.47
N ASN A 46 18.85 20.38 -20.81
CA ASN A 46 17.96 19.94 -21.90
C ASN A 46 16.52 19.74 -21.46
N TRP A 47 16.24 19.67 -20.16
CA TRP A 47 14.88 19.53 -19.65
C TRP A 47 14.18 20.90 -19.59
N PRO A 48 12.86 20.94 -19.81
CA PRO A 48 12.01 22.07 -19.44
C PRO A 48 11.97 22.29 -17.92
N ASP A 49 11.46 23.45 -17.50
CA ASP A 49 11.18 23.70 -16.09
C ASP A 49 10.02 22.80 -15.63
N MET A 50 10.14 22.18 -14.45
CA MET A 50 9.09 21.33 -13.87
C MET A 50 9.36 21.04 -12.38
N LYS A 51 8.32 20.63 -11.65
CA LYS A 51 8.38 20.24 -10.22
C LYS A 51 8.92 18.82 -9.98
N TRP A 52 9.77 18.35 -10.87
CA TRP A 52 10.43 17.05 -10.81
C TRP A 52 11.83 17.17 -11.42
N VAL A 53 12.78 16.39 -10.94
CA VAL A 53 14.18 16.53 -11.39
C VAL A 53 14.51 15.64 -12.59
N GLY A 54 13.78 14.55 -12.77
CA GLY A 54 13.98 13.61 -13.86
C GLY A 54 13.98 12.14 -13.41
N PRO A 55 13.99 11.21 -14.36
CA PRO A 55 13.71 9.79 -14.15
C PRO A 55 14.80 9.05 -13.36
N GLU A 56 16.04 9.54 -13.40
CA GLU A 56 17.18 8.97 -12.70
C GLU A 56 17.41 9.51 -11.28
N TYR A 57 16.50 10.35 -10.76
CA TYR A 57 16.68 10.99 -9.46
C TYR A 57 15.56 10.70 -8.46
N TRP A 58 15.92 10.70 -7.17
CA TRP A 58 14.98 10.68 -6.06
C TRP A 58 15.22 11.87 -5.13
N GLY A 59 14.24 12.76 -5.06
CA GLY A 59 14.28 13.95 -4.20
C GLY A 59 13.77 13.64 -2.80
N ASN A 60 14.59 13.93 -1.79
CA ASN A 60 14.17 13.94 -0.41
C ASN A 60 14.03 15.41 0.06
N ARG A 61 12.83 15.99 0.07
CA ARG A 61 11.53 15.42 -0.37
C ARG A 61 11.20 15.83 -1.82
N LEU A 62 10.31 15.09 -2.49
CA LEU A 62 9.87 15.35 -3.86
C LEU A 62 9.51 16.83 -4.09
N GLN A 63 8.64 17.40 -3.25
CA GLN A 63 8.17 18.78 -3.35
C GLN A 63 9.27 19.84 -3.19
N ASP A 64 10.41 19.47 -2.62
CA ASP A 64 11.50 20.40 -2.34
C ASP A 64 12.46 20.52 -3.53
N TRP A 65 12.39 19.64 -4.53
CA TRP A 65 13.34 19.59 -5.65
C TRP A 65 12.64 19.80 -7.00
N ARG A 66 13.15 20.74 -7.80
CA ARG A 66 12.59 21.07 -9.12
C ARG A 66 13.65 21.44 -10.13
N LEU A 67 13.30 21.39 -11.41
CA LEU A 67 14.09 21.97 -12.49
C LEU A 67 13.64 23.41 -12.76
N LYS A 68 14.61 24.31 -12.84
CA LYS A 68 14.39 25.70 -13.20
C LYS A 68 15.59 26.27 -13.95
N ASN A 69 15.34 26.88 -15.11
CA ASN A 69 16.37 27.48 -15.96
C ASN A 69 17.54 26.54 -16.29
N GLY A 70 17.27 25.25 -16.49
CA GLY A 70 18.30 24.24 -16.78
C GLY A 70 19.18 23.82 -15.59
N THR A 71 18.79 24.21 -14.37
CA THR A 71 19.45 23.83 -13.11
C THR A 71 18.48 23.11 -12.19
N VAL A 72 19.00 22.34 -11.24
CA VAL A 72 18.20 21.77 -10.16
C VAL A 72 18.15 22.75 -9.00
N VAL A 73 16.96 23.04 -8.49
CA VAL A 73 16.76 23.95 -7.37
C VAL A 73 16.18 23.18 -6.18
N CYS A 74 16.83 23.29 -5.02
CA CYS A 74 16.21 22.95 -3.74
C CYS A 74 15.42 24.17 -3.25
N SER A 75 14.09 24.05 -3.25
CA SER A 75 13.15 25.16 -3.04
C SER A 75 12.94 25.53 -1.57
N ILE A 76 13.64 24.86 -0.66
CA ILE A 76 13.56 25.07 0.79
C ILE A 76 14.96 25.08 1.41
N SER A 77 15.11 25.77 2.53
CA SER A 77 16.30 25.76 3.39
C SER A 77 15.98 24.97 4.65
N ALA A 78 16.21 23.66 4.60
CA ALA A 78 15.88 22.74 5.67
C ALA A 78 16.93 21.62 5.80
N GLU A 79 16.88 20.90 6.92
CA GLU A 79 17.82 19.84 7.21
C GLU A 79 17.65 18.63 6.27
N ASN A 80 18.77 17.99 5.92
CA ASN A 80 18.84 16.73 5.16
C ASN A 80 18.02 16.71 3.86
N ARG A 81 17.98 17.83 3.12
CA ARG A 81 17.51 17.80 1.74
C ARG A 81 18.59 17.23 0.86
N ASN A 82 18.29 16.13 0.19
CA ASN A 82 19.23 15.49 -0.72
C ASN A 82 18.52 15.02 -1.98
N LEU A 83 19.26 15.03 -3.09
CA LEU A 83 18.81 14.51 -4.38
C LEU A 83 19.71 13.35 -4.76
N GLN A 84 19.15 12.15 -4.75
CA GLN A 84 19.88 10.90 -4.99
C GLN A 84 19.92 10.59 -6.47
N LEU A 85 21.07 10.14 -6.96
CA LEU A 85 21.22 9.53 -8.28
C LEU A 85 20.95 8.03 -8.17
N LEU A 86 19.95 7.55 -8.91
CA LEU A 86 19.45 6.19 -8.81
C LEU A 86 20.21 5.19 -9.66
N THR A 87 20.79 5.63 -10.78
CA THR A 87 21.28 4.73 -11.84
C THR A 87 22.78 4.48 -11.77
N VAL A 88 23.51 5.13 -10.85
CA VAL A 88 24.96 5.02 -10.74
C VAL A 88 25.37 4.81 -9.28
N GLN A 89 26.18 3.79 -9.01
CA GLN A 89 26.71 3.50 -7.67
C GLN A 89 28.21 3.19 -7.69
N LYS A 90 28.88 3.57 -6.60
CA LYS A 90 30.27 3.18 -6.33
C LYS A 90 30.33 1.79 -5.71
N THR A 91 31.20 0.94 -6.25
CA THR A 91 31.50 -0.41 -5.74
C THR A 91 32.60 -0.39 -4.68
N ASP A 92 32.89 -1.56 -4.12
CA ASP A 92 34.03 -1.82 -3.25
C ASP A 92 35.39 -1.76 -3.98
N TYR A 93 35.40 -1.77 -5.31
CA TYR A 93 36.64 -1.70 -6.09
C TYR A 93 37.37 -0.38 -5.88
N LEU A 94 38.63 -0.45 -5.43
CA LEU A 94 39.45 0.72 -5.11
C LEU A 94 40.05 1.35 -6.38
N SER A 95 39.29 2.25 -7.02
CA SER A 95 39.71 3.01 -8.21
C SER A 95 39.65 4.52 -7.98
N PRO A 96 40.42 5.33 -8.75
CA PRO A 96 40.29 6.77 -8.75
C PRO A 96 38.84 7.19 -9.04
N LEU A 97 38.32 8.10 -8.23
CA LEU A 97 36.97 8.65 -8.37
C LEU A 97 37.05 10.17 -8.33
N LYS A 98 36.41 10.81 -9.31
CA LYS A 98 36.22 12.26 -9.35
C LYS A 98 34.74 12.59 -9.41
N ALA A 99 34.31 13.51 -8.57
CA ALA A 99 32.97 14.08 -8.60
C ALA A 99 33.05 15.60 -8.57
N SER A 100 32.22 16.29 -9.33
CA SER A 100 32.16 17.76 -9.31
C SER A 100 30.76 18.29 -9.53
N VAL A 101 30.46 19.44 -8.95
CA VAL A 101 29.18 20.14 -9.11
C VAL A 101 29.37 21.64 -8.94
N GLU A 102 28.62 22.44 -9.69
CA GLU A 102 28.51 23.88 -9.49
C GLU A 102 27.32 24.18 -8.57
N ILE A 103 27.54 25.04 -7.58
CA ILE A 103 26.56 25.35 -6.53
C ILE A 103 26.39 26.87 -6.47
N ASN A 104 25.13 27.31 -6.60
CA ASN A 104 24.74 28.70 -6.41
C ASN A 104 23.78 28.80 -5.22
N VAL A 105 24.16 29.54 -4.19
CA VAL A 105 23.40 29.76 -2.96
C VAL A 105 22.29 30.77 -3.24
N LEU A 106 21.04 30.39 -2.95
CA LEU A 106 19.85 31.20 -3.29
C LEU A 106 19.26 31.93 -2.08
N ASN A 107 19.53 31.46 -0.86
CA ASN A 107 19.03 32.07 0.35
C ASN A 107 20.03 33.08 0.93
N ASN A 108 19.86 34.35 0.61
CA ASN A 108 20.69 35.45 1.12
C ASN A 108 20.58 35.67 2.65
N ASN A 109 19.68 34.96 3.34
CA ASN A 109 19.54 35.04 4.80
C ASN A 109 20.32 33.94 5.54
N ILE A 110 21.07 33.09 4.84
CA ILE A 110 21.96 32.12 5.48
C ILE A 110 23.07 32.89 6.21
N SER A 111 23.11 32.72 7.53
CA SER A 111 24.11 33.34 8.39
C SER A 111 25.33 32.44 8.55
N PRO A 112 26.55 32.99 8.72
CA PRO A 112 27.73 32.20 9.08
C PRO A 112 27.58 31.38 10.37
N THR A 113 26.62 31.71 11.24
CA THR A 113 26.31 30.97 12.46
C THR A 113 25.32 29.81 12.26
N ASP A 114 24.70 29.72 11.09
CA ASP A 114 23.80 28.61 10.75
C ASP A 114 24.58 27.30 10.60
N LYS A 115 23.86 26.18 10.61
CA LYS A 115 24.45 24.84 10.52
C LYS A 115 24.03 24.15 9.23
N GLY A 116 24.84 23.18 8.81
CA GLY A 116 24.58 22.34 7.65
C GLY A 116 25.73 22.34 6.66
N CYS A 117 25.49 21.77 5.49
CA CYS A 117 26.45 21.59 4.41
C CYS A 117 25.75 21.67 3.05
N LEU A 118 26.29 22.50 2.15
CA LEU A 118 25.94 22.50 0.73
C LEU A 118 27.05 21.80 -0.05
N GLY A 119 26.72 20.75 -0.81
CA GLY A 119 27.74 19.95 -1.48
C GLY A 119 27.23 18.64 -2.07
N ILE A 120 28.03 17.59 -1.90
CA ILE A 120 27.75 16.22 -2.36
C ILE A 120 27.82 15.23 -1.20
N ARG A 121 27.06 14.14 -1.30
CA ARG A 121 27.16 12.96 -0.45
C ARG A 121 27.65 11.78 -1.27
N LEU A 122 28.71 11.13 -0.82
CA LEU A 122 29.28 9.95 -1.43
C LEU A 122 28.94 8.70 -0.62
N GLY A 123 28.76 7.55 -1.30
CA GLY A 123 28.61 6.25 -0.65
C GLY A 123 27.36 6.13 0.23
N CYS A 124 26.21 6.61 -0.24
CA CYS A 124 24.97 6.49 0.51
C CYS A 124 24.59 5.01 0.68
N LYS A 125 24.37 4.59 1.92
CA LYS A 125 23.85 3.25 2.28
C LYS A 125 22.64 3.38 3.20
N GLY A 126 21.58 2.64 2.89
CA GLY A 126 20.39 2.54 3.72
C GLY A 126 20.49 1.39 4.73
N PRO A 127 19.44 1.19 5.54
CA PRO A 127 19.35 0.05 6.47
C PRO A 127 19.42 -1.33 5.79
N PHE A 128 19.03 -1.41 4.52
CA PHE A 128 19.09 -2.63 3.71
C PHE A 128 20.02 -2.45 2.51
N GLU A 129 20.65 -3.53 2.05
CA GLU A 129 21.53 -3.53 0.87
C GLU A 129 20.75 -3.42 -0.44
N ASP A 130 20.13 -2.25 -0.66
CA ASP A 130 19.39 -1.92 -1.87
C ASP A 130 19.54 -0.42 -2.19
N TYR A 131 19.69 -0.09 -3.47
CA TYR A 131 19.86 1.29 -3.92
C TYR A 131 18.67 2.19 -3.54
N ARG A 132 17.45 1.63 -3.42
CA ARG A 132 16.25 2.33 -2.96
C ARG A 132 16.33 2.66 -1.47
N SER A 133 16.77 1.69 -0.67
CA SER A 133 17.00 1.89 0.77
C SER A 133 17.99 3.04 0.99
N ALA A 134 19.08 3.05 0.20
CA ALA A 134 20.03 4.16 0.17
C ALA A 134 19.42 5.47 -0.35
N ALA A 135 18.53 5.42 -1.33
CA ALA A 135 17.89 6.62 -1.85
C ALA A 135 16.97 7.29 -0.82
N VAL A 136 16.24 6.56 0.00
CA VAL A 136 15.30 7.17 0.96
C VAL A 136 15.94 7.44 2.32
N PHE A 137 16.72 6.48 2.84
CA PHE A 137 17.24 6.51 4.21
C PHE A 137 18.77 6.58 4.28
N GLY A 138 19.42 6.78 3.13
CA GLY A 138 20.86 6.68 3.01
C GLY A 138 21.64 7.72 3.81
N LYS A 139 22.65 7.23 4.51
CA LYS A 139 23.72 8.04 5.10
C LYS A 139 25.02 7.78 4.34
N GLY A 140 25.87 8.78 4.24
CA GLY A 140 27.12 8.70 3.48
C GLY A 140 28.11 9.78 3.93
N LEU A 141 29.21 9.89 3.18
CA LEU A 141 30.23 10.91 3.41
C LEU A 141 29.80 12.23 2.80
N ASP A 142 29.41 13.18 3.64
CA ASP A 142 29.05 14.55 3.23
C ASP A 142 30.31 15.38 3.00
N ILE A 143 30.39 16.05 1.85
CA ILE A 143 31.51 16.89 1.45
C ILE A 143 30.98 18.19 0.88
N GLY A 144 31.35 19.32 1.45
CA GLY A 144 30.87 20.63 0.99
C GLY A 144 31.22 21.77 1.92
N LEU A 145 30.64 22.94 1.69
CA LEU A 145 30.82 24.12 2.55
C LEU A 145 29.66 24.24 3.52
N ASN A 146 29.99 24.54 4.78
CA ASN A 146 29.00 24.99 5.76
C ASN A 146 28.70 26.49 5.59
N PRO A 147 27.68 27.05 6.25
CA PRO A 147 27.33 28.47 6.15
C PRO A 147 28.46 29.45 6.46
N SER A 148 29.40 29.08 7.34
CA SER A 148 30.59 29.90 7.66
C SER A 148 31.68 29.88 6.58
N GLY A 149 31.51 29.10 5.51
CA GLY A 149 32.53 28.90 4.47
C GLY A 149 33.62 27.91 4.86
N THR A 150 33.47 27.18 5.97
CA THR A 150 34.39 26.10 6.37
C THR A 150 34.10 24.84 5.56
N LEU A 151 35.14 24.14 5.11
CA LEU A 151 35.00 22.88 4.40
C LEU A 151 34.64 21.77 5.39
N GLN A 152 33.55 21.06 5.14
CA GLN A 152 33.12 19.88 5.87
C GLN A 152 33.41 18.61 5.05
N VAL A 153 33.95 17.59 5.71
CA VAL A 153 34.16 16.22 5.18
C VAL A 153 33.75 15.22 6.26
N GLY A 154 32.57 14.65 6.14
CA GLY A 154 31.94 13.87 7.21
C GLY A 154 31.80 14.69 8.48
N ASP A 155 32.34 14.18 9.58
CA ASP A 155 32.36 14.87 10.87
C ASP A 155 33.56 15.82 11.03
N ALA A 156 34.51 15.81 10.09
CA ALA A 156 35.69 16.66 10.13
C ALA A 156 35.45 18.01 9.44
N THR A 157 36.06 19.06 9.97
CA THR A 157 36.00 20.42 9.41
C THR A 157 37.39 20.99 9.18
N PHE A 158 37.56 21.71 8.07
CA PHE A 158 38.83 22.31 7.64
C PHE A 158 38.63 23.82 7.39
N ALA A 159 39.41 24.64 8.08
CA ALA A 159 39.32 26.09 7.96
C ALA A 159 39.72 26.55 6.54
N THR A 160 38.92 27.44 5.97
CA THR A 160 39.21 28.08 4.68
C THR A 160 39.55 29.56 4.90
N LYS A 161 39.85 30.29 3.82
CA LYS A 161 40.01 31.75 3.86
C LYS A 161 38.68 32.51 3.75
N LEU A 162 37.57 31.79 3.65
CA LEU A 162 36.24 32.36 3.50
C LEU A 162 35.71 32.78 4.87
N SER A 163 35.00 33.91 4.91
CA SER A 163 34.26 34.36 6.10
C SER A 163 32.82 33.86 6.13
N GLN A 164 32.32 33.41 4.98
CA GLN A 164 30.98 32.86 4.76
C GLN A 164 30.99 32.02 3.48
N ILE A 165 29.98 31.19 3.29
CA ILE A 165 29.80 30.46 2.03
C ILE A 165 29.68 31.45 0.83
N PRO A 166 30.38 31.23 -0.30
CA PRO A 166 30.26 32.09 -1.47
C PRO A 166 28.90 31.92 -2.15
N ASP A 167 28.44 32.98 -2.82
CA ASP A 167 27.18 32.95 -3.59
C ASP A 167 27.24 31.90 -4.71
N ASN A 168 28.38 31.76 -5.39
CA ASN A 168 28.58 30.77 -6.44
C ASN A 168 29.99 30.16 -6.37
N TYR A 169 30.10 28.85 -6.49
CA TYR A 169 31.37 28.12 -6.49
C TYR A 169 31.23 26.73 -7.12
N SER A 170 32.36 26.18 -7.57
CA SER A 170 32.46 24.78 -8.00
C SER A 170 33.12 23.94 -6.91
N LEU A 171 32.47 22.84 -6.54
CA LEU A 171 33.03 21.82 -5.66
C LEU A 171 33.60 20.68 -6.50
N VAL A 172 34.87 20.33 -6.29
CA VAL A 172 35.53 19.19 -6.94
C VAL A 172 36.11 18.27 -5.88
N VAL A 173 35.76 16.99 -5.96
CA VAL A 173 36.21 15.92 -5.06
C VAL A 173 36.97 14.88 -5.87
N GLU A 174 38.21 14.61 -5.47
CA GLU A 174 39.10 13.63 -6.10
C GLU A 174 39.58 12.63 -5.05
N LEU A 175 39.28 11.35 -5.24
CA LEU A 175 39.66 10.23 -4.39
C LEU A 175 40.73 9.42 -5.11
N SER A 176 41.97 9.45 -4.61
CA SER A 176 43.09 8.67 -5.14
C SER A 176 43.34 7.43 -4.27
N PRO A 177 43.37 6.21 -4.84
CA PRO A 177 43.69 4.99 -4.10
C PRO A 177 45.03 5.10 -3.38
N SER A 178 45.07 4.73 -2.11
CA SER A 178 46.30 4.63 -1.32
C SER A 178 46.18 3.47 -0.33
N GLN A 179 46.92 2.39 -0.58
CA GLN A 179 46.81 1.13 0.18
C GLN A 179 45.36 0.63 0.20
N ASN A 180 44.69 0.59 1.37
CA ASN A 180 43.32 0.12 1.55
C ASN A 180 42.29 1.27 1.75
N GLN A 181 42.71 2.51 1.53
CA GLN A 181 41.92 3.71 1.73
C GLN A 181 42.05 4.66 0.53
N TYR A 182 41.37 5.78 0.61
CA TYR A 182 41.52 6.89 -0.32
C TYR A 182 42.27 8.05 0.31
N LEU A 183 43.08 8.74 -0.50
CA LEU A 183 43.49 10.11 -0.25
C LEU A 183 42.51 11.02 -0.98
N LEU A 184 41.67 11.71 -0.21
CA LEU A 184 40.74 12.69 -0.69
C LEU A 184 41.42 14.06 -0.85
N LYS A 185 41.22 14.65 -2.03
CA LYS A 185 41.48 16.03 -2.36
C LYS A 185 40.17 16.74 -2.65
N VAL A 186 39.95 17.89 -2.03
CA VAL A 186 38.79 18.75 -2.26
C VAL A 186 39.27 20.11 -2.77
N LEU A 187 38.70 20.56 -3.88
CA LEU A 187 38.91 21.89 -4.42
C LEU A 187 37.59 22.68 -4.38
N ILE A 188 37.68 23.91 -3.90
CA ILE A 188 36.63 24.93 -4.04
C ILE A 188 37.16 25.93 -5.06
N LEU A 189 36.47 26.05 -6.19
CA LEU A 189 36.87 26.92 -7.30
C LEU A 189 35.85 28.05 -7.46
N ASP A 190 36.34 29.20 -7.91
CA ASP A 190 35.49 30.26 -8.44
C ASP A 190 34.83 29.76 -9.73
N SER A 191 33.49 29.78 -9.78
CA SER A 191 32.71 29.18 -10.86
C SER A 191 32.81 29.91 -12.21
N ILE A 192 33.44 31.10 -12.25
CA ILE A 192 33.59 31.92 -13.46
C ILE A 192 35.01 31.80 -14.02
N THR A 193 36.01 31.85 -13.14
CA THR A 193 37.43 31.90 -13.50
C THR A 193 38.15 30.57 -13.40
N ASP A 194 37.49 29.54 -12.84
CA ASP A 194 38.05 28.23 -12.46
C ASP A 194 39.27 28.32 -11.53
N GLN A 195 39.50 29.48 -10.90
CA GLN A 195 40.63 29.67 -10.00
C GLN A 195 40.33 29.06 -8.62
N PRO A 196 41.31 28.40 -7.98
CA PRO A 196 41.12 27.79 -6.68
C PRO A 196 40.95 28.85 -5.58
N ILE A 197 39.80 28.83 -4.91
CA ILE A 197 39.51 29.57 -3.68
C ILE A 197 40.18 28.86 -2.50
N HIS A 198 40.02 27.53 -2.44
CA HIS A 198 40.60 26.69 -1.40
C HIS A 198 40.93 25.29 -1.95
N THR A 199 41.97 24.67 -1.40
CA THR A 199 42.35 23.30 -1.72
C THR A 199 42.77 22.61 -0.44
N GLN A 200 42.12 21.49 -0.14
CA GLN A 200 42.46 20.62 0.98
C GLN A 200 42.85 19.25 0.41
N GLU A 201 44.03 18.75 0.79
CA GLU A 201 44.60 17.52 0.26
C GLU A 201 44.93 16.51 1.35
N ASN A 202 45.15 15.26 0.93
CA ASN A 202 45.61 14.15 1.77
C ASN A 202 44.70 13.84 2.97
N ILE A 203 43.40 14.05 2.81
CA ILE A 203 42.41 13.61 3.81
C ILE A 203 42.25 12.09 3.66
N ALA A 204 42.56 11.32 4.69
CA ALA A 204 42.34 9.88 4.67
C ALA A 204 40.84 9.57 4.74
N VAL A 205 40.33 8.78 3.79
CA VAL A 205 38.93 8.34 3.71
C VAL A 205 38.89 6.82 3.58
N ASP A 206 38.16 6.16 4.47
CA ASP A 206 37.99 4.71 4.42
C ASP A 206 37.31 4.29 3.10
N SER A 207 37.80 3.24 2.46
CA SER A 207 37.28 2.80 1.16
C SER A 207 35.81 2.34 1.25
N SER A 208 35.37 1.85 2.41
CA SER A 208 34.00 1.40 2.62
C SER A 208 32.99 2.54 2.76
N SER A 209 33.43 3.76 3.14
CA SER A 209 32.57 4.92 3.37
C SER A 209 32.09 5.61 2.08
N VAL A 210 32.66 5.24 0.94
CA VAL A 210 32.30 5.79 -0.37
C VAL A 210 31.57 4.80 -1.27
N ILE A 211 31.32 3.57 -0.80
CA ILE A 211 30.53 2.54 -1.51
C ILE A 211 29.03 2.88 -1.41
N GLY A 212 28.30 2.88 -2.52
CA GLY A 212 26.86 3.15 -2.54
C GLY A 212 26.46 4.27 -3.51
N ASN A 213 25.29 4.87 -3.27
CA ASN A 213 24.75 5.91 -4.16
C ASN A 213 25.47 7.25 -3.99
N PHE A 214 25.31 8.11 -4.99
CA PHE A 214 25.72 9.51 -4.95
C PHE A 214 24.51 10.41 -4.76
N ALA A 215 24.68 11.52 -4.03
CA ALA A 215 23.63 12.52 -3.89
C ALA A 215 24.18 13.95 -3.90
N LEU A 216 23.34 14.89 -4.29
CA LEU A 216 23.53 16.31 -3.97
C LEU A 216 22.99 16.58 -2.57
N LEU A 217 23.63 17.49 -1.85
CA LEU A 217 23.29 17.84 -0.49
C LEU A 217 22.94 19.32 -0.39
N ALA A 218 21.71 19.59 0.05
CA ALA A 218 21.20 20.90 0.42
C ALA A 218 20.77 20.91 1.89
N ASP A 219 21.69 20.58 2.79
CA ASP A 219 21.42 20.52 4.23
C ASP A 219 21.70 21.88 4.85
N VAL A 220 20.66 22.66 5.17
CA VAL A 220 20.84 23.97 5.82
C VAL A 220 19.78 24.17 6.90
N LYS A 221 20.24 24.34 8.14
CA LYS A 221 19.41 24.67 9.29
C LYS A 221 19.44 26.18 9.54
N THR A 222 18.40 26.87 9.10
CA THR A 222 18.20 28.31 9.30
C THR A 222 17.10 28.58 10.33
N ALA A 223 16.91 29.86 10.70
CA ALA A 223 15.74 30.27 11.47
C ALA A 223 14.44 29.96 10.70
N LYS A 224 13.38 29.54 11.42
CA LYS A 224 12.10 29.10 10.82
C LYS A 224 11.51 30.07 9.79
N ILE A 225 11.66 31.38 9.99
CA ILE A 225 11.16 32.43 9.08
C ILE A 225 11.86 32.42 7.70
N HIS A 226 13.06 31.85 7.62
CA HIS A 226 13.85 31.75 6.39
C HIS A 226 13.85 30.33 5.81
N ALA A 227 13.22 29.37 6.49
CA ALA A 227 13.23 27.97 6.06
C ALA A 227 12.49 27.77 4.73
N SER A 228 11.43 28.54 4.46
CA SER A 228 10.64 28.45 3.21
C SER A 228 11.33 29.05 1.98
N GLN A 229 12.54 29.63 2.12
CA GLN A 229 13.30 30.19 0.99
C GLN A 229 14.15 29.10 0.32
N PRO A 230 14.34 29.14 -1.02
CA PRO A 230 15.21 28.21 -1.73
C PRO A 230 16.65 28.25 -1.20
N SER A 231 17.24 27.09 -0.92
CA SER A 231 18.60 27.00 -0.37
C SER A 231 19.67 27.21 -1.43
N ALA A 232 19.67 26.37 -2.46
CA ALA A 232 20.69 26.38 -3.50
C ALA A 232 20.16 25.82 -4.84
N SER A 233 20.82 26.21 -5.92
CA SER A 233 20.74 25.53 -7.21
C SER A 233 22.04 24.82 -7.56
N PHE A 234 21.91 23.69 -8.25
CA PHE A 234 23.00 22.83 -8.67
C PHE A 234 23.01 22.73 -10.20
N SER A 235 24.22 22.74 -10.78
CA SER A 235 24.42 22.52 -12.20
C SER A 235 25.72 21.74 -12.47
N HIS A 236 25.87 21.25 -13.70
CA HIS A 236 27.10 20.56 -14.14
C HIS A 236 27.58 19.46 -13.19
N TRP A 237 26.66 18.61 -12.70
CA TRP A 237 27.03 17.49 -11.85
C TRP A 237 27.69 16.40 -12.70
N ASN A 238 28.96 16.10 -12.39
CA ASN A 238 29.76 15.11 -13.10
C ASN A 238 30.32 14.08 -12.12
N ILE A 239 30.34 12.80 -12.50
CA ILE A 239 30.99 11.73 -11.75
C ILE A 239 31.77 10.85 -12.73
N SER A 240 33.04 10.59 -12.44
CA SER A 240 33.88 9.69 -13.23
C SER A 240 34.71 8.78 -12.33
N ALA A 241 34.68 7.48 -12.63
CA ALA A 241 35.58 6.50 -12.06
C ALA A 241 35.68 5.28 -12.99
N ASP A 242 36.79 4.56 -12.86
CA ASP A 242 36.90 3.23 -13.44
C ASP A 242 36.13 2.27 -12.52
N ASN A 243 35.14 1.53 -13.02
CA ASN A 243 34.33 0.54 -12.28
C ASN A 243 33.18 1.11 -11.40
N LEU A 244 32.35 1.96 -11.99
CA LEU A 244 31.02 2.24 -11.43
C LEU A 244 30.02 1.18 -11.91
N ILE A 245 28.97 0.96 -11.13
CA ILE A 245 27.76 0.27 -11.61
C ILE A 245 26.89 1.32 -12.29
N SER A 246 26.46 1.05 -13.52
CA SER A 246 25.36 1.78 -14.18
C SER A 246 24.21 0.82 -14.43
N ASN A 247 23.01 1.21 -14.02
CA ASN A 247 21.81 0.42 -14.28
C ASN A 247 20.64 1.34 -14.66
N LYS A 248 20.27 1.31 -15.95
CA LYS A 248 19.13 2.08 -16.47
C LYS A 248 17.78 1.50 -16.07
N ASP A 249 17.72 0.25 -15.61
CA ASP A 249 16.47 -0.33 -15.09
C ASP A 249 16.10 0.24 -13.71
N GLN A 250 17.00 1.01 -13.08
CA GLN A 250 16.77 1.72 -11.82
C GLN A 250 16.07 3.06 -11.98
N LEU A 251 15.77 3.49 -13.22
CA LEU A 251 14.90 4.64 -13.46
C LEU A 251 13.55 4.41 -12.77
N TYR A 252 13.09 5.41 -12.03
CA TYR A 252 11.83 5.28 -11.29
C TYR A 252 10.64 5.86 -12.06
N GLY A 253 10.82 6.99 -12.73
CA GLY A 253 9.79 7.69 -13.50
C GLY A 253 10.10 7.79 -15.00
N PRO A 254 9.28 8.52 -15.78
CA PRO A 254 8.11 9.28 -15.36
C PRO A 254 6.86 8.43 -15.10
N ILE A 255 6.86 7.14 -15.48
CA ILE A 255 5.77 6.21 -15.17
C ILE A 255 6.16 5.40 -13.94
N CYS A 256 5.51 5.65 -12.81
CA CYS A 256 5.90 5.06 -11.53
C CYS A 256 5.41 3.61 -11.41
N PHE A 257 4.12 3.39 -11.67
CA PHE A 257 3.45 2.09 -11.67
C PHE A 257 2.03 2.19 -12.25
N ALA A 258 1.37 1.04 -12.40
CA ALA A 258 -0.02 0.95 -12.82
C ALA A 258 -0.75 -0.18 -12.13
N GLN A 259 -2.06 0.00 -11.94
CA GLN A 259 -2.97 -0.90 -11.24
C GLN A 259 -4.26 -1.06 -12.06
N TYR A 260 -4.90 -2.23 -12.05
CA TYR A 260 -6.10 -2.45 -12.86
C TYR A 260 -7.12 -3.40 -12.22
N THR A 261 -8.38 -3.26 -12.62
CA THR A 261 -9.40 -4.30 -12.43
C THR A 261 -10.06 -4.67 -13.76
N LEU A 262 -10.57 -5.90 -13.82
CA LEU A 262 -11.52 -6.34 -14.82
C LEU A 262 -12.86 -6.52 -14.13
N HIS A 263 -13.91 -5.92 -14.68
CA HIS A 263 -15.26 -6.01 -14.16
C HIS A 263 -16.28 -5.79 -15.27
N ASP A 264 -17.22 -6.72 -15.43
CA ASP A 264 -18.35 -6.55 -16.36
C ASP A 264 -17.94 -6.11 -17.78
N GLN A 265 -16.97 -6.82 -18.37
CA GLN A 265 -16.38 -6.50 -19.68
C GLN A 265 -15.76 -5.10 -19.76
N LYS A 266 -15.34 -4.53 -18.63
CA LYS A 266 -14.62 -3.27 -18.56
C LYS A 266 -13.24 -3.50 -17.94
N LEU A 267 -12.22 -2.98 -18.61
CA LEU A 267 -10.88 -2.82 -18.03
C LEU A 267 -10.74 -1.38 -17.58
N LYS A 268 -10.48 -1.19 -16.27
CA LYS A 268 -10.06 0.10 -15.72
C LYS A 268 -8.62 -0.01 -15.26
N LEU A 269 -7.73 0.81 -15.81
CA LEU A 269 -6.31 0.82 -15.49
C LEU A 269 -5.89 2.23 -15.07
N THR A 270 -5.36 2.38 -13.87
CA THR A 270 -4.82 3.65 -13.38
C THR A 270 -3.30 3.64 -13.45
N ALA A 271 -2.74 4.63 -14.14
CA ALA A 271 -1.30 4.88 -14.19
C ALA A 271 -0.93 6.00 -13.22
N GLN A 272 0.07 5.76 -12.35
CA GLN A 272 0.69 6.78 -11.52
C GLN A 272 1.94 7.33 -12.21
N LEU A 273 2.04 8.65 -12.32
CA LEU A 273 3.14 9.34 -12.99
C LEU A 273 3.88 10.29 -12.03
N ALA A 274 5.08 10.67 -12.42
CA ALA A 274 5.82 11.78 -11.82
C ALA A 274 5.24 13.14 -12.28
N PRO A 275 5.58 14.26 -11.59
CA PRO A 275 5.12 15.61 -11.96
C PRO A 275 5.67 16.12 -13.31
N ILE A 276 5.03 15.70 -14.40
CA ILE A 276 5.37 16.06 -15.78
C ILE A 276 4.30 16.94 -16.45
N GLU A 277 3.22 17.25 -15.75
CA GLU A 277 2.07 17.99 -16.30
C GLU A 277 2.42 19.40 -16.80
N GLU A 278 3.46 20.02 -16.24
CA GLU A 278 3.95 21.34 -16.64
C GLU A 278 4.77 21.30 -17.96
N ILE A 279 5.14 20.13 -18.45
CA ILE A 279 5.90 19.99 -19.70
C ILE A 279 4.97 20.16 -20.90
N GLU A 280 5.13 21.23 -21.66
CA GLU A 280 4.34 21.45 -22.87
C GLU A 280 4.55 20.33 -23.90
N GLY A 281 3.44 19.80 -24.43
CA GLY A 281 3.47 18.78 -25.49
C GLY A 281 3.75 17.34 -25.03
N HIS A 282 3.82 17.06 -23.73
CA HIS A 282 3.89 15.68 -23.23
C HIS A 282 2.66 14.86 -23.67
N THR A 283 2.86 13.57 -23.89
CA THR A 283 1.79 12.64 -24.30
C THR A 283 1.84 11.36 -23.50
N ILE A 284 0.67 10.75 -23.26
CA ILE A 284 0.56 9.49 -22.54
C ILE A 284 -0.40 8.56 -23.29
N MET A 285 0.06 7.34 -23.55
CA MET A 285 -0.64 6.36 -24.35
C MET A 285 -0.73 5.02 -23.63
N LEU A 286 -1.92 4.43 -23.57
CA LEU A 286 -2.10 3.03 -23.23
C LEU A 286 -2.08 2.21 -24.52
N GLN A 287 -1.18 1.22 -24.58
CA GLN A 287 -1.05 0.33 -25.73
C GLN A 287 -1.17 -1.13 -25.31
N PHE A 288 -1.79 -1.95 -26.17
CA PHE A 288 -1.84 -3.40 -26.03
C PHE A 288 -1.08 -4.07 -27.16
N LYS A 289 -0.47 -5.23 -26.87
CA LYS A 289 0.25 -6.01 -27.87
C LYS A 289 -0.68 -7.03 -28.52
N GLU A 290 -1.08 -6.76 -29.75
CA GLU A 290 -1.94 -7.64 -30.54
C GLU A 290 -1.14 -8.25 -31.71
N GLN A 291 -1.12 -9.57 -31.82
CA GLN A 291 -0.39 -10.28 -32.90
C GLN A 291 1.08 -9.83 -33.05
N GLY A 292 1.74 -9.51 -31.92
CA GLY A 292 3.12 -9.05 -31.88
C GLY A 292 3.33 -7.54 -32.08
N ILE A 293 2.28 -6.78 -32.40
CA ILE A 293 2.34 -5.35 -32.71
C ILE A 293 1.65 -4.54 -31.59
N TRP A 294 2.30 -3.46 -31.15
CA TRP A 294 1.70 -2.52 -30.20
C TRP A 294 0.66 -1.64 -30.88
N LYS A 295 -0.57 -1.61 -30.34
CA LYS A 295 -1.65 -0.73 -30.78
C LYS A 295 -2.07 0.20 -29.66
N THR A 296 -2.23 1.49 -29.97
CA THR A 296 -2.75 2.49 -29.03
C THR A 296 -4.25 2.30 -28.85
N ALA A 297 -4.68 2.07 -27.61
CA ALA A 297 -6.09 2.02 -27.24
C ALA A 297 -6.61 3.38 -26.81
N ASN A 298 -5.80 4.13 -26.06
CA ASN A 298 -6.16 5.46 -25.55
C ASN A 298 -4.95 6.39 -25.61
N TYR A 299 -5.23 7.67 -25.75
CA TYR A 299 -4.27 8.77 -25.77
C TYR A 299 -4.80 9.90 -24.89
N THR A 300 -3.96 10.47 -24.03
CA THR A 300 -4.36 11.59 -23.15
C THR A 300 -3.14 12.39 -22.67
N LYS A 301 -3.39 13.45 -21.90
CA LYS A 301 -2.41 14.27 -21.19
C LYS A 301 -2.61 14.15 -19.68
N LEU A 302 -1.56 14.49 -18.92
CA LEU A 302 -1.62 14.51 -17.47
C LEU A 302 -2.20 15.83 -16.98
N GLU A 303 -3.38 15.78 -16.35
CA GLU A 303 -4.06 16.98 -15.83
C GLU A 303 -4.46 16.85 -14.35
N HIS A 304 -4.63 15.62 -13.85
CA HIS A 304 -5.10 15.38 -12.49
C HIS A 304 -4.04 15.77 -11.45
N ILE A 305 -4.45 16.45 -10.37
CA ILE A 305 -3.56 16.93 -9.30
C ILE A 305 -2.79 15.82 -8.56
N GLY A 306 -3.28 14.57 -8.62
CA GLY A 306 -2.58 13.39 -8.11
C GLY A 306 -1.51 12.82 -9.04
N ARG A 307 -1.30 13.44 -10.21
CA ARG A 307 -0.39 12.98 -11.29
C ARG A 307 -0.68 11.53 -11.67
N ALA A 308 -1.97 11.19 -11.70
CA ALA A 308 -2.47 9.88 -12.08
C ALA A 308 -3.54 10.01 -13.16
N MET A 309 -3.73 8.96 -13.94
CA MET A 309 -4.81 8.90 -14.93
C MET A 309 -5.44 7.53 -14.97
N ASN A 310 -6.76 7.50 -15.15
CA ASN A 310 -7.52 6.28 -15.31
C ASN A 310 -7.88 6.10 -16.78
N PHE A 311 -7.49 4.96 -17.35
CA PHE A 311 -7.91 4.51 -18.65
C PHE A 311 -9.10 3.56 -18.48
N VAL A 312 -10.16 3.81 -19.25
CA VAL A 312 -11.32 2.93 -19.32
C VAL A 312 -11.39 2.33 -20.71
N VAL A 313 -11.36 1.00 -20.79
CA VAL A 313 -11.53 0.24 -22.02
C VAL A 313 -12.80 -0.61 -21.89
N GLU A 314 -13.85 -0.17 -22.57
CA GLU A 314 -15.14 -0.84 -22.63
C GLU A 314 -15.09 -2.07 -23.57
N ASN A 315 -16.02 -3.01 -23.38
CA ASN A 315 -16.13 -4.24 -24.16
C ASN A 315 -14.87 -5.12 -24.15
N TRP A 316 -14.13 -5.10 -23.03
CA TRP A 316 -13.00 -5.97 -22.79
C TRP A 316 -13.45 -7.44 -22.70
N THR A 317 -13.10 -8.22 -23.72
CA THR A 317 -13.56 -9.61 -23.90
C THR A 317 -12.41 -10.60 -24.12
N SER A 318 -11.15 -10.18 -23.89
CA SER A 318 -10.00 -11.06 -24.05
C SER A 318 -10.08 -12.28 -23.14
N ASN A 319 -9.81 -13.44 -23.71
CA ASN A 319 -9.73 -14.72 -23.00
C ASN A 319 -8.29 -15.26 -22.91
N THR A 320 -7.29 -14.40 -23.13
CA THR A 320 -5.87 -14.71 -22.97
C THR A 320 -5.17 -13.56 -22.27
N ASP A 321 -3.99 -13.82 -21.72
CA ASP A 321 -3.10 -12.78 -21.22
C ASP A 321 -2.78 -11.78 -22.34
N VAL A 322 -2.96 -10.48 -22.06
CA VAL A 322 -2.67 -9.40 -23.02
C VAL A 322 -1.56 -8.51 -22.48
N PRO A 323 -0.36 -8.50 -23.10
CA PRO A 323 0.67 -7.52 -22.73
C PRO A 323 0.17 -6.11 -22.98
N TYR A 324 0.35 -5.23 -21.99
CA TYR A 324 0.10 -3.80 -22.12
C TYR A 324 1.38 -3.01 -21.88
N ARG A 325 1.42 -1.78 -22.38
CA ARG A 325 2.40 -0.78 -21.93
C ARG A 325 1.77 0.60 -21.84
N ILE A 326 2.23 1.37 -20.88
CA ILE A 326 2.04 2.82 -20.88
C ILE A 326 3.28 3.41 -21.56
N LEU A 327 3.06 4.26 -22.55
CA LEU A 327 4.11 5.01 -23.24
C LEU A 327 3.93 6.49 -22.93
N VAL A 328 4.96 7.11 -22.37
CA VAL A 328 5.04 8.55 -22.13
C VAL A 328 6.06 9.14 -23.08
N GLU A 329 5.67 10.18 -23.82
CA GLU A 329 6.59 10.98 -24.64
C GLU A 329 6.78 12.36 -24.01
N ILE A 330 8.04 12.75 -23.82
CA ILE A 330 8.42 14.04 -23.23
C ILE A 330 9.26 14.83 -24.24
N PRO A 331 8.78 15.99 -24.72
CA PRO A 331 9.59 16.92 -25.50
C PRO A 331 10.68 17.55 -24.62
N LEU A 332 11.92 17.12 -24.81
CA LEU A 332 13.10 17.81 -24.32
C LEU A 332 13.51 18.88 -25.35
N LYS A 333 14.45 19.76 -24.98
CA LYS A 333 14.92 20.84 -25.86
C LYS A 333 15.61 20.32 -27.13
N ASN A 334 16.18 19.12 -27.07
CA ASN A 334 16.97 18.52 -28.15
C ASN A 334 16.26 17.35 -28.87
N GLU A 335 15.35 16.64 -28.19
CA GLU A 335 14.64 15.47 -28.73
C GLU A 335 13.30 15.26 -28.02
N THR A 336 12.42 14.43 -28.60
CA THR A 336 11.30 13.86 -27.85
C THR A 336 11.72 12.49 -27.31
N HIS A 337 11.80 12.37 -25.99
CA HIS A 337 12.20 11.13 -25.32
C HIS A 337 10.99 10.26 -25.01
N GLN A 338 11.15 8.92 -25.10
CA GLN A 338 10.09 7.95 -24.83
C GLN A 338 10.41 7.11 -23.59
N TYR A 339 9.43 6.95 -22.70
CA TYR A 339 9.50 6.08 -21.53
C TYR A 339 8.37 5.07 -21.56
N THR A 340 8.65 3.82 -21.20
CA THR A 340 7.64 2.75 -21.16
C THR A 340 7.53 2.10 -19.79
N TYR A 341 6.31 1.67 -19.45
CA TYR A 341 6.03 0.78 -18.35
C TYR A 341 5.20 -0.39 -18.85
N ASP A 342 5.80 -1.58 -18.85
CA ASP A 342 5.20 -2.79 -19.42
C ASP A 342 4.51 -3.62 -18.34
N GLY A 343 3.37 -4.23 -18.66
CA GLY A 343 2.66 -5.14 -17.77
C GLY A 343 1.80 -6.14 -18.55
N THR A 344 0.94 -6.87 -17.84
CA THR A 344 0.02 -7.84 -18.46
C THR A 344 -1.36 -7.69 -17.87
N ILE A 345 -2.38 -7.57 -18.72
CA ILE A 345 -3.75 -7.80 -18.32
C ILE A 345 -3.98 -9.31 -18.32
N ALA A 346 -3.99 -9.90 -17.13
CA ALA A 346 -4.16 -11.33 -16.94
C ALA A 346 -5.53 -11.81 -17.47
N GLN A 347 -5.53 -12.98 -18.11
CA GLN A 347 -6.74 -13.73 -18.39
C GLN A 347 -7.51 -13.97 -17.09
N GLU A 348 -8.80 -13.65 -17.07
CA GLU A 348 -9.65 -13.97 -15.93
C GLU A 348 -9.73 -15.50 -15.72
N PRO A 349 -9.33 -16.03 -14.55
CA PRO A 349 -9.30 -17.47 -14.30
C PRO A 349 -10.69 -18.04 -13.93
N MET A 350 -11.73 -17.67 -14.70
CA MET A 350 -13.11 -18.12 -14.47
C MET A 350 -13.23 -19.65 -14.46
N ASP A 351 -12.46 -20.35 -15.28
CA ASP A 351 -12.48 -21.82 -15.37
C ASP A 351 -11.65 -22.53 -14.29
N LYS A 352 -10.80 -21.82 -13.53
CA LYS A 352 -10.02 -22.44 -12.44
C LYS A 352 -10.97 -22.91 -11.32
N GLU A 353 -10.76 -24.12 -10.81
CA GLU A 353 -11.51 -24.62 -9.65
C GLU A 353 -11.20 -23.82 -8.37
N SER A 354 -9.96 -23.32 -8.23
CA SER A 354 -9.52 -22.49 -7.10
C SER A 354 -8.92 -21.17 -7.55
N VAL A 355 -9.24 -20.10 -6.83
CA VAL A 355 -8.75 -18.73 -7.06
C VAL A 355 -8.13 -18.23 -5.76
N SER A 356 -6.97 -17.58 -5.84
CA SER A 356 -6.22 -17.13 -4.67
C SER A 356 -6.04 -15.61 -4.65
N ALA A 357 -6.17 -15.01 -3.46
CA ALA A 357 -5.99 -13.58 -3.22
C ALA A 357 -4.91 -13.36 -2.15
N ALA A 358 -3.85 -12.62 -2.48
CA ALA A 358 -2.88 -12.16 -1.49
C ALA A 358 -3.43 -10.94 -0.74
N VAL A 359 -3.19 -10.88 0.57
CA VAL A 359 -3.81 -9.89 1.47
C VAL A 359 -2.72 -9.10 2.21
N PHE A 360 -2.81 -7.78 2.12
CA PHE A 360 -1.85 -6.82 2.67
C PHE A 360 -2.56 -5.63 3.32
N SER A 361 -1.94 -5.08 4.35
CA SER A 361 -2.32 -3.81 4.99
C SER A 361 -1.17 -3.27 5.85
N CYS A 362 -1.28 -2.04 6.34
CA CYS A 362 -0.45 -1.48 7.40
C CYS A 362 1.06 -1.51 7.08
N ASN A 363 1.45 -0.63 6.17
CA ASN A 363 2.81 -0.54 5.63
C ASN A 363 3.57 0.72 6.13
N PHE A 364 4.12 0.65 7.34
CA PHE A 364 5.14 1.63 7.74
C PHE A 364 6.45 1.43 6.96
N HIS A 365 7.41 2.36 7.04
CA HIS A 365 8.59 2.33 6.19
C HIS A 365 9.77 1.48 6.69
N TYR A 366 9.62 0.74 7.81
CA TYR A 366 10.77 0.11 8.48
C TYR A 366 11.51 -0.92 7.61
N GLY A 367 10.81 -1.61 6.72
CA GLY A 367 11.34 -2.63 5.83
C GLY A 367 11.63 -2.16 4.40
N PHE A 368 11.45 -0.87 4.07
CA PHE A 368 11.59 -0.37 2.71
C PHE A 368 12.98 -0.70 2.12
N PRO A 369 13.08 -1.34 0.93
CA PRO A 369 12.04 -1.43 -0.12
C PRO A 369 11.24 -2.75 -0.15
N ASP A 370 11.20 -3.52 0.94
CA ASP A 370 10.32 -4.68 1.13
C ASP A 370 10.50 -5.82 0.09
N ASN A 371 11.73 -6.00 -0.41
CA ASN A 371 12.07 -7.03 -1.39
C ASN A 371 11.67 -8.44 -0.97
N ASP A 372 11.86 -8.75 0.31
CA ASP A 372 11.52 -10.03 0.92
C ASP A 372 10.04 -10.38 0.75
N VAL A 373 9.15 -9.39 0.84
CA VAL A 373 7.71 -9.58 0.62
C VAL A 373 7.42 -9.93 -0.83
N TYR A 374 7.96 -9.16 -1.78
CA TYR A 374 7.78 -9.43 -3.21
C TYR A 374 8.30 -10.82 -3.60
N GLU A 375 9.52 -11.16 -3.17
CA GLU A 375 10.15 -12.44 -3.47
C GLU A 375 9.34 -13.63 -2.95
N ASN A 376 8.85 -13.56 -1.72
CA ASN A 376 8.10 -14.65 -1.10
C ASN A 376 6.67 -14.78 -1.65
N VAL A 377 5.95 -13.66 -1.84
CA VAL A 377 4.59 -13.69 -2.41
C VAL A 377 4.62 -14.14 -3.86
N SER A 378 5.66 -13.80 -4.63
CA SER A 378 5.78 -14.22 -6.03
C SER A 378 5.88 -15.75 -6.17
N LYS A 379 6.43 -16.46 -5.17
CA LYS A 379 6.45 -17.94 -5.13
C LYS A 379 5.04 -18.53 -4.99
N LEU A 380 4.11 -17.82 -4.35
CA LEU A 380 2.71 -18.22 -4.20
C LEU A 380 1.89 -17.99 -5.47
N ASN A 381 2.33 -17.05 -6.34
CA ASN A 381 1.68 -16.67 -7.60
C ASN A 381 0.15 -16.46 -7.47
N PRO A 382 -0.29 -15.48 -6.63
CA PRO A 382 -1.70 -15.23 -6.42
C PRO A 382 -2.42 -14.82 -7.72
N ASP A 383 -3.73 -15.03 -7.78
CA ASP A 383 -4.57 -14.56 -8.90
C ASP A 383 -5.01 -13.11 -8.70
N ILE A 384 -5.15 -12.66 -7.45
CA ILE A 384 -5.64 -11.34 -7.03
C ILE A 384 -4.71 -10.76 -5.96
N VAL A 385 -4.54 -9.43 -5.96
CA VAL A 385 -3.77 -8.71 -4.95
C VAL A 385 -4.65 -7.70 -4.21
N LEU A 386 -4.67 -7.73 -2.87
CA LEU A 386 -5.53 -6.88 -2.03
C LEU A 386 -4.67 -6.05 -1.06
N PHE A 387 -4.75 -4.73 -1.16
CA PHE A 387 -4.20 -3.77 -0.19
C PHE A 387 -5.36 -3.05 0.50
N LEU A 388 -5.55 -3.32 1.79
CA LEU A 388 -6.78 -3.00 2.53
C LEU A 388 -6.59 -1.88 3.56
N GLY A 389 -5.86 -0.83 3.21
CA GLY A 389 -5.59 0.29 4.12
C GLY A 389 -4.14 0.46 4.51
N ASP A 390 -3.78 1.70 4.87
CA ASP A 390 -2.48 2.11 5.36
C ASP A 390 -1.33 1.75 4.42
N GLN A 391 -1.40 2.23 3.17
CA GLN A 391 -0.36 1.94 2.18
C GLN A 391 0.96 2.66 2.54
N PHE A 392 0.83 3.74 3.31
CA PHE A 392 1.90 4.43 4.01
C PHE A 392 1.32 5.17 5.22
N TYR A 393 2.21 5.78 6.04
CA TYR A 393 1.85 6.62 7.18
C TYR A 393 2.35 8.05 6.98
N GLU A 394 1.87 9.00 7.77
CA GLU A 394 2.25 10.41 7.66
C GLU A 394 3.77 10.62 7.80
N GLY A 395 4.42 9.79 8.62
CA GLY A 395 5.86 9.79 8.82
C GLY A 395 6.68 9.09 7.71
N THR A 396 6.04 8.50 6.70
CA THR A 396 6.72 7.67 5.69
C THR A 396 7.84 8.43 4.97
N GLY A 397 9.02 7.81 4.97
CA GLY A 397 10.28 8.36 4.44
C GLY A 397 10.96 9.42 5.31
N GLY A 398 10.50 9.64 6.55
CA GLY A 398 11.29 10.35 7.58
C GLY A 398 11.18 11.87 7.61
N TYR A 399 10.28 12.47 6.81
CA TYR A 399 10.13 13.93 6.75
C TYR A 399 8.77 14.46 7.25
N GLY A 400 7.95 13.59 7.84
CA GLY A 400 6.59 13.94 8.28
C GLY A 400 5.62 14.21 7.13
N ALA A 401 4.46 14.80 7.47
CA ALA A 401 3.43 15.20 6.53
C ALA A 401 3.33 16.73 6.42
N GLU A 402 3.24 17.21 5.19
CA GLU A 402 2.90 18.60 4.89
C GLU A 402 1.40 18.78 5.18
N ARG A 403 1.05 19.66 6.12
CA ARG A 403 -0.34 19.91 6.52
C ARG A 403 -0.82 21.33 6.26
N SER A 404 0.12 22.22 5.96
CA SER A 404 -0.11 23.63 5.66
C SER A 404 0.73 24.01 4.46
N GLY A 405 0.13 24.64 3.44
CA GLY A 405 0.81 25.00 2.20
C GLY A 405 -0.20 25.21 1.09
N ASP A 406 0.27 25.57 -0.10
CA ASP A 406 -0.57 25.47 -1.29
C ASP A 406 -0.91 24.01 -1.58
N LEU A 407 -2.05 23.80 -2.23
CA LEU A 407 -2.59 22.46 -2.51
C LEU A 407 -1.60 21.57 -3.27
N ASP A 408 -0.81 22.15 -4.17
CA ASP A 408 0.11 21.39 -5.01
C ASP A 408 1.24 20.76 -4.19
N ASN A 409 1.83 21.52 -3.26
CA ASN A 409 2.81 21.00 -2.32
C ASN A 409 2.24 19.91 -1.40
N LEU A 410 0.97 20.02 -0.98
CA LEU A 410 0.29 18.96 -0.23
C LEU A 410 0.15 17.68 -1.08
N CYS A 411 -0.17 17.82 -2.36
CA CYS A 411 -0.26 16.69 -3.31
C CYS A 411 1.11 16.04 -3.54
N LEU A 412 2.18 16.82 -3.71
CA LEU A 412 3.53 16.29 -3.90
C LEU A 412 4.07 15.57 -2.64
N ASP A 413 3.73 16.06 -1.45
CA ASP A 413 4.09 15.39 -0.19
C ASP A 413 3.42 14.01 -0.04
N TYR A 414 2.15 13.91 -0.43
CA TYR A 414 1.43 12.64 -0.55
C TYR A 414 2.10 11.74 -1.59
N LEU A 415 2.33 12.29 -2.80
CA LEU A 415 2.80 11.55 -3.94
C LEU A 415 4.15 10.88 -3.66
N ARG A 416 5.06 11.53 -2.92
CA ARG A 416 6.31 10.91 -2.48
C ARG A 416 6.09 9.60 -1.71
N LYS A 417 5.11 9.56 -0.80
CA LYS A 417 4.81 8.38 0.03
C LYS A 417 4.11 7.30 -0.79
N TRP A 418 3.19 7.71 -1.65
CA TRP A 418 2.51 6.82 -2.60
C TRP A 418 3.49 6.20 -3.62
N MET A 419 4.47 6.97 -4.09
CA MET A 419 5.58 6.48 -4.92
C MET A 419 6.43 5.46 -4.17
N MET A 420 6.76 5.67 -2.89
CA MET A 420 7.47 4.66 -2.10
C MET A 420 6.70 3.34 -1.99
N PHE A 421 5.38 3.39 -1.79
CA PHE A 421 4.53 2.21 -1.81
C PHE A 421 4.63 1.48 -3.15
N GLY A 422 4.41 2.19 -4.26
CA GLY A 422 4.53 1.59 -5.60
C GLY A 422 5.92 1.04 -5.89
N TRP A 423 6.99 1.69 -5.40
CA TRP A 423 8.35 1.21 -5.60
C TRP A 423 8.65 -0.13 -4.92
N SER A 424 7.92 -0.43 -3.86
CA SER A 424 8.06 -1.67 -3.09
C SER A 424 7.21 -2.78 -3.73
N TYR A 425 6.00 -2.47 -4.20
CA TYR A 425 5.00 -3.50 -4.50
C TYR A 425 4.51 -3.57 -5.95
N ARG A 426 4.89 -2.65 -6.85
CA ARG A 426 4.37 -2.62 -8.23
C ARG A 426 4.50 -3.92 -9.01
N GLU A 427 5.52 -4.71 -8.71
CA GLU A 427 5.74 -6.01 -9.36
C GLU A 427 4.69 -7.06 -8.97
N LEU A 428 4.02 -6.91 -7.81
CA LEU A 428 2.93 -7.79 -7.39
C LEU A 428 1.66 -7.58 -8.22
N PHE A 429 1.37 -6.34 -8.66
CA PHE A 429 0.08 -5.97 -9.25
C PHE A 429 0.14 -5.45 -10.69
N ARG A 430 1.32 -5.25 -11.29
CA ARG A 430 1.42 -4.89 -12.73
C ARG A 430 1.00 -6.02 -13.70
N HIS A 431 0.85 -7.24 -13.18
CA HIS A 431 0.47 -8.44 -13.95
C HIS A 431 -0.76 -9.15 -13.39
N LYS A 432 -1.40 -8.59 -12.36
CA LYS A 432 -2.53 -9.20 -11.64
C LYS A 432 -3.54 -8.10 -11.32
N PRO A 433 -4.84 -8.36 -11.43
CA PRO A 433 -5.80 -7.37 -10.98
C PRO A 433 -5.68 -7.19 -9.47
N CYS A 434 -5.90 -5.97 -9.00
CA CYS A 434 -5.81 -5.64 -7.60
C CYS A 434 -6.96 -4.77 -7.12
N ALA A 435 -7.20 -4.80 -5.81
CA ALA A 435 -7.98 -3.78 -5.12
C ALA A 435 -7.07 -3.10 -4.11
N ILE A 436 -7.01 -1.77 -4.16
CA ILE A 436 -6.25 -0.92 -3.27
C ILE A 436 -7.21 0.13 -2.73
N ILE A 437 -7.43 0.14 -1.41
CA ILE A 437 -8.39 1.03 -0.74
C ILE A 437 -7.72 1.83 0.40
N PRO A 438 -8.02 3.13 0.52
CA PRO A 438 -7.44 3.96 1.57
C PRO A 438 -8.04 3.64 2.94
N ASP A 439 -7.22 3.84 3.97
CA ASP A 439 -7.62 3.93 5.37
C ASP A 439 -7.22 5.31 5.97
N ASP A 440 -7.24 5.46 7.29
CA ASP A 440 -7.00 6.71 8.00
C ASP A 440 -5.62 7.32 7.73
N HIS A 441 -4.55 6.54 7.79
CA HIS A 441 -3.20 7.06 7.60
C HIS A 441 -2.92 7.54 6.18
N ASP A 442 -3.59 6.95 5.18
CA ASP A 442 -3.52 7.39 3.77
C ASP A 442 -4.05 8.83 3.59
N VAL A 443 -5.02 9.24 4.41
CA VAL A 443 -5.59 10.60 4.43
C VAL A 443 -5.04 11.48 5.55
N TYR A 444 -3.89 11.10 6.12
CA TYR A 444 -3.17 11.81 7.19
C TYR A 444 -3.93 11.93 8.51
N HIS A 445 -4.69 10.89 8.86
CA HIS A 445 -5.27 10.68 10.17
C HIS A 445 -4.53 9.57 10.91
N GLY A 446 -4.40 9.70 12.23
CA GLY A 446 -4.09 8.54 13.08
C GLY A 446 -5.31 7.70 13.40
N ASN A 447 -6.51 8.31 13.31
CA ASN A 447 -7.83 7.69 13.38
C ASN A 447 -8.80 8.60 12.60
N VAL A 448 -9.66 8.03 11.75
CA VAL A 448 -10.61 8.82 10.96
C VAL A 448 -12.06 8.39 11.23
N TRP A 449 -12.84 9.33 11.75
CA TRP A 449 -14.29 9.24 11.82
C TRP A 449 -14.85 10.20 10.77
N GLY A 450 -15.16 9.69 9.57
CA GLY A 450 -15.40 10.54 8.40
C GLY A 450 -16.67 11.39 8.48
N GLU A 451 -17.63 11.06 9.36
CA GLU A 451 -18.89 11.79 9.59
C GLU A 451 -19.62 12.20 8.29
N GLY A 452 -19.57 11.35 7.26
CA GLY A 452 -20.17 11.63 5.97
C GLY A 452 -19.50 12.82 5.25
N GLY A 453 -18.18 12.94 5.33
CA GLY A 453 -17.39 13.93 4.60
C GLY A 453 -17.31 15.30 5.25
N LYS A 454 -17.57 15.41 6.56
CA LYS A 454 -17.48 16.69 7.27
C LYS A 454 -16.05 17.23 7.25
N LYS A 455 -15.90 18.54 7.41
CA LYS A 455 -14.61 19.18 7.70
C LYS A 455 -14.27 19.05 9.18
N ALA A 456 -13.09 18.54 9.50
CA ALA A 456 -12.56 18.56 10.86
C ALA A 456 -12.18 19.99 11.30
N ASP A 457 -12.35 20.27 12.59
CA ASP A 457 -11.86 21.49 13.21
C ASP A 457 -10.35 21.41 13.43
N THR A 458 -9.60 22.20 12.67
CA THR A 458 -8.14 22.27 12.70
C THR A 458 -7.62 23.57 13.31
N SER A 459 -8.49 24.32 14.00
CA SER A 459 -8.14 25.62 14.62
C SER A 459 -7.01 25.51 15.66
N GLU A 460 -6.90 24.36 16.33
CA GLU A 460 -5.82 24.04 17.27
C GLU A 460 -4.74 23.10 16.68
N GLY A 461 -4.63 23.07 15.34
CA GLY A 461 -3.69 22.24 14.61
C GLY A 461 -4.30 20.91 14.14
N TYR A 462 -3.44 19.97 13.73
CA TYR A 462 -3.84 18.75 13.02
C TYR A 462 -3.70 17.46 13.84
N GLY A 463 -3.49 17.62 15.15
CA GLY A 463 -3.35 16.51 16.08
C GLY A 463 -4.68 15.87 16.44
N MET A 464 -4.65 15.11 17.52
CA MET A 464 -5.78 14.36 18.07
C MET A 464 -7.08 15.18 18.24
N LEU A 465 -7.00 16.44 18.68
CA LEU A 465 -8.20 17.28 18.85
C LEU A 465 -8.96 17.48 17.54
N ALA A 466 -8.25 17.61 16.42
CA ALA A 466 -8.87 17.70 15.11
C ALA A 466 -9.49 16.36 14.68
N GLN A 467 -8.90 15.23 15.05
CA GLN A 467 -9.46 13.90 14.76
C GLN A 467 -10.78 13.70 15.52
N ASP A 468 -10.77 13.98 16.82
CA ASP A 468 -11.96 13.87 17.69
C ASP A 468 -13.10 14.83 17.29
N SER A 469 -12.82 15.87 16.49
CA SER A 469 -13.84 16.80 15.99
C SER A 469 -14.66 16.26 14.81
N GLY A 470 -14.33 15.05 14.33
CA GLY A 470 -14.98 14.36 13.22
C GLY A 470 -14.72 14.99 11.85
N GLY A 471 -14.72 14.17 10.81
CA GLY A 471 -14.45 14.58 9.43
C GLY A 471 -12.98 14.57 9.03
N TYR A 472 -12.67 15.21 7.90
CA TYR A 472 -11.34 15.21 7.29
C TYR A 472 -10.53 16.45 7.68
N LYS A 473 -9.27 16.24 8.06
CA LYS A 473 -8.30 17.30 8.41
C LYS A 473 -7.76 18.04 7.18
N MET A 474 -7.64 17.34 6.06
CA MET A 474 -7.09 17.86 4.81
C MET A 474 -8.19 18.46 3.92
N PRO A 475 -7.87 19.37 2.98
CA PRO A 475 -8.86 19.89 2.03
C PRO A 475 -9.54 18.78 1.22
N ALA A 476 -10.84 18.93 0.94
CA ALA A 476 -11.63 17.92 0.22
C ALA A 476 -11.06 17.56 -1.15
N GLU A 477 -10.50 18.53 -1.88
CA GLU A 477 -9.83 18.32 -3.16
C GLU A 477 -8.60 17.40 -3.03
N TRP A 478 -7.82 17.56 -1.94
CA TRP A 478 -6.70 16.67 -1.63
C TRP A 478 -7.20 15.27 -1.23
N VAL A 479 -8.28 15.17 -0.46
CA VAL A 479 -8.90 13.88 -0.10
C VAL A 479 -9.37 13.13 -1.36
N ASN A 480 -10.04 13.83 -2.29
CA ASN A 480 -10.44 13.24 -3.57
C ASN A 480 -9.23 12.82 -4.41
N MET A 481 -8.14 13.56 -4.36
CA MET A 481 -6.88 13.17 -5.00
C MET A 481 -6.35 11.85 -4.45
N VAL A 482 -6.28 11.69 -3.12
CA VAL A 482 -5.87 10.43 -2.48
C VAL A 482 -6.76 9.29 -2.96
N GLN A 483 -8.08 9.45 -2.85
CA GLN A 483 -9.03 8.43 -3.29
C GLN A 483 -8.84 8.09 -4.77
N PHE A 484 -8.74 9.08 -5.66
CA PHE A 484 -8.54 8.84 -7.08
C PHE A 484 -7.27 8.03 -7.36
N THR A 485 -6.14 8.38 -6.74
CA THR A 485 -4.88 7.66 -6.98
C THR A 485 -4.93 6.21 -6.53
N GLN A 486 -5.68 5.90 -5.46
CA GLN A 486 -5.77 4.55 -4.92
C GLN A 486 -6.92 3.74 -5.52
N THR A 487 -8.09 4.33 -5.79
CA THR A 487 -9.33 3.58 -6.09
C THR A 487 -9.88 3.78 -7.50
N SER A 488 -9.36 4.70 -8.32
CA SER A 488 -9.94 4.96 -9.66
C SER A 488 -9.94 3.76 -10.61
N HIS A 489 -9.07 2.76 -10.37
CA HIS A 489 -9.03 1.51 -11.13
C HIS A 489 -10.12 0.51 -10.72
N LEU A 490 -10.79 0.71 -9.58
CA LEU A 490 -11.89 -0.13 -9.13
C LEU A 490 -13.13 0.06 -10.02
N PRO A 491 -14.10 -0.87 -9.97
CA PRO A 491 -15.40 -0.69 -10.60
C PRO A 491 -16.07 0.63 -10.17
N ASP A 492 -17.00 1.11 -11.01
CA ASP A 492 -17.69 2.36 -10.74
C ASP A 492 -18.50 2.25 -9.43
N PRO A 493 -18.60 3.32 -8.62
CA PRO A 493 -19.29 3.26 -7.32
C PRO A 493 -20.76 2.88 -7.46
N TYR A 494 -21.31 2.14 -6.50
CA TYR A 494 -22.70 1.71 -6.52
C TYR A 494 -23.68 2.89 -6.57
N ASP A 495 -23.41 3.91 -5.76
CA ASP A 495 -24.07 5.20 -5.81
C ASP A 495 -22.98 6.28 -5.75
N PRO A 496 -22.66 6.95 -6.87
CA PRO A 496 -21.53 7.86 -6.96
C PRO A 496 -21.79 9.25 -6.36
N THR A 497 -22.94 9.46 -5.71
CA THR A 497 -23.28 10.76 -5.12
C THR A 497 -22.21 11.17 -4.09
N PRO A 498 -21.53 12.33 -4.25
CA PRO A 498 -20.55 12.78 -3.27
C PRO A 498 -21.16 13.00 -1.89
N VAL A 499 -20.34 12.88 -0.85
CA VAL A 499 -20.74 13.24 0.52
C VAL A 499 -20.48 14.74 0.77
N GLN A 500 -20.50 15.18 2.05
CA GLN A 500 -20.20 16.58 2.38
C GLN A 500 -18.83 17.01 1.83
N GLN A 501 -18.69 18.33 1.64
CA GLN A 501 -17.53 18.95 0.99
C GLN A 501 -17.26 18.47 -0.45
N ASN A 502 -18.23 17.81 -1.11
CA ASN A 502 -18.05 17.22 -2.44
C ASN A 502 -16.92 16.17 -2.46
N ILE A 503 -16.78 15.41 -1.37
CA ILE A 503 -15.86 14.28 -1.31
C ILE A 503 -16.51 13.08 -2.00
N ASP A 504 -15.79 12.46 -2.92
CA ASP A 504 -16.28 11.31 -3.69
C ASP A 504 -16.35 10.04 -2.84
N VAL A 505 -17.01 9.01 -3.38
CA VAL A 505 -17.15 7.67 -2.78
C VAL A 505 -16.70 6.60 -3.78
N TYR A 506 -16.27 5.45 -3.29
CA TYR A 506 -15.76 4.33 -4.07
C TYR A 506 -16.36 2.95 -3.70
N TYR A 507 -17.24 2.85 -2.69
CA TYR A 507 -17.87 1.57 -2.35
C TYR A 507 -18.60 0.96 -3.56
N THR A 508 -18.30 -0.30 -3.86
CA THR A 508 -18.73 -0.94 -5.11
C THR A 508 -18.70 -2.48 -5.03
N THR A 509 -19.24 -3.12 -6.07
CA THR A 509 -19.06 -4.56 -6.31
C THR A 509 -17.95 -4.79 -7.31
N TRP A 510 -17.04 -5.72 -7.01
CA TRP A 510 -16.07 -6.24 -7.97
C TRP A 510 -16.29 -7.74 -8.20
N ASN A 511 -16.80 -8.09 -9.37
CA ASN A 511 -16.92 -9.48 -9.82
C ASN A 511 -15.68 -9.89 -10.62
N TYR A 512 -14.99 -10.95 -10.17
CA TYR A 512 -13.82 -11.51 -10.86
C TYR A 512 -13.62 -12.99 -10.50
N ALA A 513 -13.37 -13.82 -11.52
CA ALA A 513 -13.07 -15.24 -11.44
C ALA A 513 -14.12 -16.10 -10.71
N GLY A 514 -15.39 -15.69 -10.76
CA GLY A 514 -16.49 -16.35 -10.05
C GLY A 514 -16.59 -15.96 -8.56
N LEU A 515 -15.85 -14.94 -8.14
CA LEU A 515 -15.98 -14.29 -6.83
C LEU A 515 -16.68 -12.94 -7.02
N SER A 516 -17.44 -12.52 -6.01
CA SER A 516 -18.00 -11.18 -5.92
C SER A 516 -17.52 -10.52 -4.62
N PHE A 517 -16.76 -9.44 -4.77
CA PHE A 517 -16.24 -8.64 -3.66
C PHE A 517 -17.16 -7.44 -3.43
N ALA A 518 -17.67 -7.26 -2.21
CA ALA A 518 -18.22 -5.99 -1.76
C ALA A 518 -17.09 -5.16 -1.15
N ILE A 519 -16.73 -4.05 -1.80
CA ILE A 519 -15.71 -3.11 -1.32
C ILE A 519 -16.41 -2.02 -0.51
N LEU A 520 -16.04 -1.86 0.75
CA LEU A 520 -16.64 -0.92 1.69
C LEU A 520 -15.76 0.29 1.97
N GLU A 521 -16.40 1.35 2.44
CA GLU A 521 -15.80 2.55 3.01
C GLU A 521 -16.19 2.66 4.48
N ASP A 522 -15.64 1.80 5.33
CA ASP A 522 -16.10 1.67 6.72
C ASP A 522 -15.73 2.88 7.60
N ARG A 523 -14.77 3.69 7.16
CA ARG A 523 -14.35 4.96 7.75
C ARG A 523 -15.21 6.17 7.36
N LYS A 524 -15.74 6.20 6.13
CA LYS A 524 -16.30 7.41 5.48
C LYS A 524 -17.48 8.00 6.23
N PHE A 525 -18.37 7.15 6.74
CA PHE A 525 -19.62 7.54 7.37
C PHE A 525 -19.59 7.42 8.88
N LYS A 526 -18.52 6.84 9.43
CA LYS A 526 -18.40 6.51 10.85
C LYS A 526 -18.51 7.77 11.70
N SER A 527 -19.35 7.73 12.73
CA SER A 527 -19.53 8.83 13.68
C SER A 527 -18.25 9.10 14.46
N ALA A 528 -17.99 10.34 14.85
CA ALA A 528 -16.93 10.60 15.83
C ALA A 528 -17.45 10.27 17.25
N PRO A 529 -16.75 9.43 18.04
CA PRO A 529 -17.28 9.00 19.33
C PRO A 529 -17.51 10.16 20.30
N LYS A 530 -16.68 11.20 20.24
CA LYS A 530 -16.81 12.41 21.06
C LYS A 530 -18.11 13.18 20.82
N HIS A 531 -18.74 13.05 19.65
CA HIS A 531 -20.02 13.73 19.36
C HIS A 531 -21.24 12.95 19.84
N VAL A 532 -21.14 11.63 19.91
CA VAL A 532 -22.29 10.76 20.21
C VAL A 532 -22.29 10.29 21.66
N LEU A 533 -21.11 10.07 22.25
CA LEU A 533 -20.99 9.63 23.63
C LEU A 533 -21.18 10.80 24.61
N PRO A 534 -21.70 10.50 25.81
CA PRO A 534 -21.94 11.54 26.79
C PRO A 534 -20.61 12.07 27.37
N PRO A 535 -20.55 13.34 27.83
CA PRO A 535 -19.30 13.98 28.24
C PRO A 535 -18.53 13.24 29.34
N GLU A 536 -19.22 12.50 30.22
CA GLU A 536 -18.60 11.67 31.25
C GLU A 536 -17.72 10.54 30.71
N ALA A 537 -17.88 10.14 29.43
CA ALA A 537 -16.97 9.19 28.79
C ALA A 537 -15.55 9.76 28.62
N GLN A 538 -15.43 11.09 28.57
CA GLN A 538 -14.16 11.81 28.41
C GLN A 538 -13.36 11.28 27.20
N VAL A 539 -14.02 11.10 26.06
CA VAL A 539 -13.41 10.54 24.85
C VAL A 539 -12.19 11.36 24.44
N ARG A 540 -11.07 10.67 24.21
CA ARG A 540 -9.82 11.21 23.70
C ARG A 540 -9.25 10.25 22.66
N ASN A 541 -9.14 10.70 21.42
CA ASN A 541 -8.73 9.89 20.26
C ASN A 541 -9.51 8.57 20.12
N GLY A 542 -10.83 8.59 20.35
CA GLY A 542 -11.63 7.35 20.33
C GLY A 542 -11.46 6.42 21.55
N TRP A 543 -10.68 6.83 22.55
CA TRP A 543 -10.52 6.09 23.81
C TRP A 543 -11.25 6.76 24.97
N ILE A 544 -11.98 5.99 25.76
CA ILE A 544 -12.62 6.45 27.01
C ILE A 544 -11.55 6.66 28.08
N GLN A 545 -11.48 7.89 28.62
CA GLN A 545 -10.52 8.22 29.69
C GLN A 545 -11.12 8.01 31.10
N ASN A 546 -12.44 8.02 31.23
CA ASN A 546 -13.11 7.77 32.49
C ASN A 546 -13.19 6.26 32.78
N LYS A 547 -12.41 5.78 33.75
CA LYS A 547 -12.33 4.36 34.14
C LYS A 547 -13.64 3.76 34.68
N GLU A 548 -14.55 4.61 35.16
CA GLU A 548 -15.85 4.18 35.68
C GLU A 548 -16.94 4.13 34.59
N PHE A 549 -16.63 4.61 33.38
CA PHE A 549 -17.58 4.61 32.26
C PHE A 549 -17.61 3.24 31.58
N ASP A 550 -18.79 2.60 31.62
CA ASP A 550 -19.00 1.29 31.02
C ASP A 550 -19.71 1.42 29.66
N ILE A 551 -18.93 1.33 28.58
CA ILE A 551 -19.44 1.42 27.20
C ILE A 551 -20.49 0.35 26.87
N LYS A 552 -20.48 -0.81 27.55
CA LYS A 552 -21.42 -1.91 27.26
C LYS A 552 -22.86 -1.50 27.60
N LYS A 553 -23.05 -0.56 28.54
CA LYS A 553 -24.36 0.02 28.88
C LYS A 553 -24.89 0.98 27.81
N HIS A 554 -24.06 1.36 26.84
CA HIS A 554 -24.39 2.28 25.75
C HIS A 554 -24.40 1.57 24.38
N LYS A 555 -24.67 0.25 24.35
CA LYS A 555 -24.72 -0.54 23.11
C LYS A 555 -25.69 0.06 22.06
N ASP A 556 -26.83 0.61 22.51
CA ASP A 556 -27.90 1.11 21.64
C ASP A 556 -27.76 2.60 21.27
N ILE A 557 -26.56 3.16 21.40
CA ILE A 557 -26.27 4.55 21.05
C ILE A 557 -26.63 4.86 19.59
N ASP A 558 -27.18 6.05 19.35
CA ASP A 558 -27.45 6.53 18.00
C ASP A 558 -26.17 7.08 17.36
N ALA A 559 -25.46 6.20 16.68
CA ALA A 559 -24.22 6.48 15.97
C ALA A 559 -24.26 5.84 14.58
N VAL A 560 -23.25 6.07 13.75
CA VAL A 560 -23.16 5.54 12.39
C VAL A 560 -21.85 4.77 12.23
N LEU A 561 -21.92 3.63 11.52
CA LEU A 561 -20.75 2.90 11.02
C LEU A 561 -20.66 3.07 9.49
N LEU A 562 -21.41 2.26 8.73
CA LEU A 562 -21.38 2.27 7.26
C LEU A 562 -22.25 3.37 6.62
N GLY A 563 -23.25 3.88 7.33
CA GLY A 563 -24.27 4.78 6.77
C GLY A 563 -25.33 4.05 5.93
N GLN A 564 -26.46 4.70 5.69
CA GLN A 564 -27.61 4.05 5.03
C GLN A 564 -27.30 3.63 3.58
N ARG A 565 -26.57 4.46 2.84
CA ARG A 565 -26.23 4.19 1.43
C ARG A 565 -25.42 2.90 1.24
N GLN A 566 -24.47 2.62 2.14
CA GLN A 566 -23.72 1.36 2.12
C GLN A 566 -24.57 0.17 2.60
N HIS A 567 -25.52 0.38 3.52
CA HIS A 567 -26.49 -0.68 3.85
C HIS A 567 -27.39 -1.03 2.67
N ASP A 568 -27.88 -0.03 1.92
CA ASP A 568 -28.69 -0.24 0.71
C ASP A 568 -27.87 -1.00 -0.36
N PHE A 569 -26.59 -0.61 -0.53
CA PHE A 569 -25.63 -1.34 -1.36
C PHE A 569 -25.48 -2.81 -0.93
N ILE A 570 -25.21 -3.08 0.35
CA ILE A 570 -25.03 -4.45 0.85
C ILE A 570 -26.33 -5.26 0.68
N ASP A 571 -27.48 -4.69 0.99
CA ASP A 571 -28.78 -5.37 0.85
C ASP A 571 -29.11 -5.69 -0.62
N HIS A 572 -28.70 -4.84 -1.57
CA HIS A 572 -28.73 -5.15 -2.99
C HIS A 572 -27.73 -6.25 -3.37
N TRP A 573 -26.47 -6.08 -3.00
CA TRP A 573 -25.36 -6.99 -3.32
C TRP A 573 -25.59 -8.41 -2.77
N THR A 574 -26.20 -8.57 -1.59
CA THR A 574 -26.50 -9.89 -1.01
C THR A 574 -27.42 -10.75 -1.90
N GLN A 575 -28.21 -10.11 -2.76
CA GLN A 575 -29.14 -10.76 -3.68
C GLN A 575 -28.63 -10.82 -5.13
N ASP A 576 -27.59 -10.04 -5.45
CA ASP A 576 -27.00 -10.05 -6.79
C ASP A 576 -26.00 -11.21 -6.95
N TRP A 577 -26.36 -12.18 -7.78
CA TRP A 577 -25.55 -13.35 -8.12
C TRP A 577 -25.28 -13.45 -9.63
N ASN A 578 -25.38 -12.32 -10.35
CA ASN A 578 -25.09 -12.24 -11.78
C ASN A 578 -23.62 -12.56 -12.09
N ASN A 579 -23.28 -12.64 -13.39
CA ASN A 579 -21.91 -12.77 -13.87
C ASN A 579 -21.14 -13.99 -13.33
N GLY A 580 -21.83 -15.13 -13.18
CA GLY A 580 -21.23 -16.40 -12.80
C GLY A 580 -20.71 -16.45 -11.35
N VAL A 581 -21.14 -15.52 -10.48
CA VAL A 581 -20.68 -15.43 -9.09
C VAL A 581 -21.04 -16.71 -8.33
N GLU A 582 -20.01 -17.38 -7.80
CA GLU A 582 -20.12 -18.58 -7.00
C GLU A 582 -20.00 -18.29 -5.50
N MET A 583 -19.07 -17.42 -5.10
CA MET A 583 -18.79 -17.09 -3.70
C MET A 583 -18.73 -15.58 -3.49
N LYS A 584 -19.05 -15.12 -2.28
CA LYS A 584 -19.11 -13.71 -1.91
C LYS A 584 -18.09 -13.38 -0.83
N VAL A 585 -17.46 -12.21 -0.97
CA VAL A 585 -16.39 -11.73 -0.10
C VAL A 585 -16.64 -10.27 0.23
N VAL A 586 -16.39 -9.85 1.47
CA VAL A 586 -16.41 -8.45 1.89
C VAL A 586 -14.96 -8.00 2.05
N LEU A 587 -14.64 -6.82 1.53
CA LEU A 587 -13.37 -6.12 1.74
C LEU A 587 -13.65 -4.82 2.51
N SER A 588 -12.91 -4.58 3.58
CA SER A 588 -12.95 -3.33 4.34
C SER A 588 -11.62 -3.04 5.01
N GLN A 589 -11.47 -1.85 5.57
CA GLN A 589 -10.29 -1.43 6.30
C GLN A 589 -10.14 -2.23 7.59
N THR A 590 -11.20 -2.31 8.41
CA THR A 590 -11.17 -3.05 9.68
C THR A 590 -12.21 -4.16 9.75
N ASN A 591 -11.87 -5.28 10.39
CA ASN A 591 -12.83 -6.32 10.74
C ASN A 591 -13.93 -5.77 11.68
N PHE A 592 -15.11 -6.39 11.70
CA PHE A 592 -16.24 -6.00 12.56
C PHE A 592 -16.05 -6.49 14.01
N ALA A 593 -14.89 -6.21 14.61
CA ALA A 593 -14.53 -6.56 15.98
C ALA A 593 -13.40 -5.67 16.51
N THR A 594 -13.17 -5.72 17.82
CA THR A 594 -11.92 -5.21 18.43
C THR A 594 -11.14 -6.37 19.00
N VAL A 595 -10.16 -6.91 18.25
CA VAL A 595 -9.44 -8.11 18.69
C VAL A 595 -8.39 -7.79 19.74
N ALA A 596 -7.74 -6.63 19.67
CA ALA A 596 -6.58 -6.33 20.49
C ALA A 596 -6.88 -6.34 22.02
N THR A 597 -5.88 -6.76 22.79
CA THR A 597 -5.81 -6.60 24.24
C THR A 597 -4.61 -5.74 24.61
N LEU A 598 -4.71 -4.99 25.70
CA LEU A 598 -3.62 -4.17 26.24
C LEU A 598 -3.53 -4.32 27.75
N PRO A 599 -2.38 -3.98 28.38
CA PRO A 599 -2.27 -4.00 29.83
C PRO A 599 -3.43 -3.24 30.47
N LYS A 600 -4.03 -3.77 31.54
CA LYS A 600 -5.19 -3.16 32.22
C LYS A 600 -5.02 -1.68 32.60
N THR A 601 -3.77 -1.22 32.74
CA THR A 601 -3.44 0.18 33.07
C THR A 601 -3.42 1.12 31.85
N ALA A 602 -3.44 0.59 30.62
CA ALA A 602 -3.45 1.38 29.40
C ALA A 602 -4.77 2.15 29.26
N LEU A 603 -4.67 3.43 28.88
CA LEU A 603 -5.82 4.30 28.61
C LEU A 603 -5.96 4.65 27.13
N ASN A 604 -4.99 4.25 26.32
CA ASN A 604 -4.93 4.40 24.88
C ASN A 604 -3.84 3.47 24.31
N ASP A 605 -3.67 3.52 22.99
CA ASP A 605 -2.68 2.77 22.23
C ASP A 605 -1.29 3.42 22.16
N ASP A 606 -1.06 4.61 22.74
CA ASP A 606 0.27 5.26 22.80
C ASP A 606 1.33 4.36 23.44
N VAL A 607 0.91 3.43 24.31
CA VAL A 607 1.82 2.46 24.96
C VAL A 607 2.31 1.37 24.01
N VAL A 608 1.53 1.05 22.96
CA VAL A 608 1.71 -0.12 22.09
C VAL A 608 3.11 -0.21 21.48
N PRO A 609 3.69 0.86 20.90
CA PRO A 609 5.00 0.78 20.26
C PRO A 609 6.14 0.41 21.21
N SER A 610 5.93 0.62 22.52
CA SER A 610 6.90 0.43 23.60
C SER A 610 6.65 -0.83 24.44
N LEU A 611 5.57 -1.57 24.19
CA LEU A 611 5.26 -2.77 24.94
C LEU A 611 6.37 -3.82 24.79
N PRO A 612 6.75 -4.52 25.87
CA PRO A 612 7.70 -5.63 25.78
C PRO A 612 7.19 -6.71 24.83
N ILE A 613 8.06 -7.16 23.93
CA ILE A 613 7.79 -8.29 23.04
C ILE A 613 8.21 -9.58 23.76
N PRO A 614 7.29 -10.54 24.00
CA PRO A 614 7.58 -11.74 24.77
C PRO A 614 8.52 -12.69 24.02
N LYS A 615 9.12 -13.65 24.73
CA LYS A 615 9.83 -14.76 24.07
C LYS A 615 8.83 -15.65 23.33
N LYS A 616 9.31 -16.40 22.33
CA LYS A 616 8.47 -17.37 21.62
C LYS A 616 7.88 -18.39 22.61
N GLY A 617 6.56 -18.49 22.64
CA GLY A 617 5.82 -19.41 23.52
C GLY A 617 5.61 -18.90 24.95
N GLU A 618 5.88 -17.63 25.23
CA GLU A 618 5.50 -16.98 26.50
C GLU A 618 4.11 -16.32 26.36
N TYR A 619 3.24 -16.51 27.35
CA TYR A 619 1.93 -15.86 27.44
C TYR A 619 2.02 -14.60 28.29
N VAL A 620 1.49 -13.49 27.79
CA VAL A 620 1.45 -12.23 28.54
C VAL A 620 0.22 -12.21 29.45
N LEU A 621 0.41 -11.95 30.74
CA LEU A 621 -0.69 -11.85 31.72
C LEU A 621 -1.02 -10.38 32.03
N GLY A 622 -2.28 -10.11 32.38
CA GLY A 622 -2.75 -8.78 32.81
C GLY A 622 -3.22 -7.86 31.68
N ASP A 623 -3.23 -8.36 30.45
CA ASP A 623 -3.87 -7.72 29.32
C ASP A 623 -5.40 -7.91 29.36
N VAL A 624 -6.17 -6.92 28.89
CA VAL A 624 -7.63 -6.91 28.84
C VAL A 624 -8.12 -6.43 27.46
N PRO A 625 -9.31 -6.84 27.00
CA PRO A 625 -9.88 -6.37 25.72
C PRO A 625 -9.95 -4.84 25.65
N THR A 626 -9.58 -4.27 24.50
CA THR A 626 -9.59 -2.81 24.31
C THR A 626 -10.96 -2.28 23.91
N VAL A 627 -11.21 -1.02 24.27
CA VAL A 627 -12.38 -0.25 23.83
C VAL A 627 -11.91 0.79 22.80
N ASP A 628 -11.31 0.29 21.73
CA ASP A 628 -10.77 1.10 20.65
C ASP A 628 -11.89 1.42 19.64
N MET A 629 -12.41 2.65 19.69
CA MET A 629 -13.52 3.08 18.83
C MET A 629 -13.09 3.42 17.41
N ASP A 630 -11.79 3.34 17.12
CA ASP A 630 -11.32 3.32 15.74
C ASP A 630 -11.64 1.99 15.06
N SER A 631 -11.64 0.87 15.79
CA SER A 631 -12.03 -0.43 15.20
C SER A 631 -13.52 -0.51 14.83
N ASN A 632 -13.91 -1.43 13.95
CA ASN A 632 -15.33 -1.66 13.63
C ASN A 632 -16.05 -2.61 14.61
N GLY A 633 -15.47 -2.86 15.79
CA GLY A 633 -16.23 -3.29 16.97
C GLY A 633 -17.20 -2.20 17.47
N TRP A 634 -16.92 -0.94 17.11
CA TRP A 634 -17.73 0.23 17.46
C TRP A 634 -18.34 0.91 16.22
N PRO A 635 -19.58 1.43 16.30
CA PRO A 635 -20.56 1.24 17.38
C PRO A 635 -21.19 -0.18 17.33
N ALA A 636 -21.32 -0.82 18.50
CA ALA A 636 -21.71 -2.24 18.59
C ALA A 636 -23.06 -2.58 17.91
N ASN A 637 -24.10 -1.76 18.08
CA ASN A 637 -25.39 -2.00 17.40
C ASN A 637 -25.31 -1.87 15.86
N LYS A 638 -24.48 -0.95 15.35
CA LYS A 638 -24.30 -0.75 13.90
C LYS A 638 -23.39 -1.81 13.29
N ARG A 639 -22.39 -2.25 14.06
CA ARG A 639 -21.60 -3.45 13.77
C ARG A 639 -22.51 -4.67 13.60
N ASP A 640 -23.41 -4.92 14.55
CA ASP A 640 -24.31 -6.08 14.50
C ASP A 640 -25.23 -6.03 13.27
N LYS A 641 -25.69 -4.83 12.89
CA LYS A 641 -26.46 -4.63 11.64
C LYS A 641 -25.63 -5.01 10.40
N ALA A 642 -24.38 -4.58 10.30
CA ALA A 642 -23.50 -4.91 9.18
C ALA A 642 -23.23 -6.42 9.09
N VAL A 643 -22.85 -7.04 10.21
CA VAL A 643 -22.61 -8.49 10.31
C VAL A 643 -23.87 -9.29 9.95
N ALA A 644 -25.05 -8.88 10.43
CA ALA A 644 -26.31 -9.53 10.11
C ALA A 644 -26.66 -9.44 8.61
N SER A 645 -26.35 -8.32 7.94
CA SER A 645 -26.59 -8.17 6.50
C SER A 645 -25.67 -9.05 5.66
N ILE A 646 -24.35 -9.04 5.90
CA ILE A 646 -23.40 -9.84 5.09
C ILE A 646 -23.55 -11.36 5.32
N ARG A 647 -24.03 -11.77 6.51
CA ARG A 647 -24.38 -13.16 6.82
C ARG A 647 -25.42 -13.72 5.84
N LYS A 648 -26.36 -12.89 5.36
CA LYS A 648 -27.47 -13.32 4.47
C LYS A 648 -26.98 -13.89 3.13
N CYS A 649 -25.71 -13.69 2.76
CA CYS A 649 -25.15 -14.24 1.53
C CYS A 649 -23.91 -15.12 1.77
N PHE A 650 -23.70 -15.58 3.01
CA PHE A 650 -22.58 -16.47 3.38
C PHE A 650 -21.21 -15.86 3.04
N ALA A 651 -21.10 -14.53 3.14
CA ALA A 651 -19.88 -13.84 2.75
C ALA A 651 -18.75 -14.08 3.76
N PHE A 652 -17.55 -14.27 3.23
CA PHE A 652 -16.31 -14.24 4.02
C PHE A 652 -15.76 -12.82 4.06
N HIS A 653 -15.23 -12.36 5.18
CA HIS A 653 -14.73 -10.99 5.33
C HIS A 653 -13.19 -10.96 5.36
N ILE A 654 -12.58 -10.13 4.52
CA ILE A 654 -11.14 -9.84 4.56
C ILE A 654 -10.94 -8.37 4.94
N ALA A 655 -10.03 -8.10 5.88
CA ALA A 655 -9.75 -6.75 6.38
C ALA A 655 -8.26 -6.52 6.71
N GLY A 656 -7.92 -5.29 7.09
CA GLY A 656 -6.61 -4.83 7.59
C GLY A 656 -6.69 -4.14 8.97
N ASP A 657 -6.09 -2.95 9.10
CA ASP A 657 -6.09 -1.96 10.22
C ASP A 657 -5.61 -2.42 11.61
N GLN A 658 -5.97 -3.61 12.09
CA GLN A 658 -5.73 -3.96 13.49
C GLN A 658 -4.26 -4.25 13.81
N HIS A 659 -3.36 -4.23 12.82
CA HIS A 659 -1.94 -4.56 12.97
C HIS A 659 -1.70 -5.94 13.62
N LEU A 660 -2.69 -6.82 13.52
CA LEU A 660 -2.73 -8.08 14.21
C LEU A 660 -3.43 -9.08 13.30
N GLY A 661 -2.63 -9.93 12.66
CA GLY A 661 -3.17 -11.00 11.81
C GLY A 661 -4.12 -11.86 12.64
N SER A 662 -5.38 -11.97 12.24
CA SER A 662 -6.40 -12.66 13.04
C SER A 662 -7.40 -13.39 12.16
N PHE A 663 -7.79 -14.59 12.59
CA PHE A 663 -8.88 -15.35 12.02
C PHE A 663 -9.94 -15.56 13.10
N ILE A 664 -11.09 -14.90 12.92
CA ILE A 664 -12.17 -14.84 13.90
C ILE A 664 -13.51 -15.21 13.26
N GLN A 665 -14.46 -15.63 14.09
CA GLN A 665 -15.86 -15.78 13.72
C GLN A 665 -16.70 -14.78 14.50
N TYR A 666 -17.58 -14.07 13.79
CA TYR A 666 -18.48 -13.10 14.39
C TYR A 666 -19.65 -13.78 15.09
N GLY A 667 -20.08 -13.21 16.22
CA GLY A 667 -21.37 -13.48 16.85
C GLY A 667 -22.24 -12.23 16.96
N THR A 668 -23.55 -12.36 16.71
CA THR A 668 -24.57 -11.33 16.96
C THR A 668 -25.44 -11.68 18.16
N ASP A 669 -26.00 -12.89 18.18
CA ASP A 669 -26.85 -13.40 19.27
C ASP A 669 -26.02 -14.33 20.18
N GLU A 670 -25.31 -15.28 19.57
CA GLU A 670 -24.40 -16.25 20.20
C GLU A 670 -23.00 -16.17 19.58
N HIS A 671 -21.99 -16.71 20.26
CA HIS A 671 -20.68 -16.93 19.66
C HIS A 671 -20.77 -17.86 18.44
N GLY A 672 -20.05 -17.52 17.38
CA GLY A 672 -20.01 -18.30 16.14
C GLY A 672 -21.33 -18.39 15.36
N ASP A 673 -22.30 -17.50 15.60
CA ASP A 673 -23.59 -17.50 14.91
C ASP A 673 -23.60 -16.71 13.57
N SER A 674 -22.45 -16.23 13.13
CA SER A 674 -22.27 -15.46 11.90
C SER A 674 -20.96 -15.79 11.16
N GLY A 675 -20.61 -14.95 10.18
CA GLY A 675 -19.50 -15.12 9.24
C GLY A 675 -18.12 -15.13 9.87
N TYR A 676 -17.17 -15.72 9.15
CA TYR A 676 -15.74 -15.66 9.48
C TYR A 676 -15.09 -14.44 8.85
N ALA A 677 -14.03 -13.97 9.50
CA ALA A 677 -13.21 -12.88 9.02
C ALA A 677 -11.72 -13.18 9.18
N PHE A 678 -10.94 -12.73 8.20
CA PHE A 678 -9.49 -12.73 8.24
C PHE A 678 -8.97 -11.30 8.12
N ALA A 679 -8.35 -10.79 9.19
CA ALA A 679 -7.54 -9.58 9.11
C ALA A 679 -6.10 -9.98 8.77
N GLY A 680 -5.58 -9.46 7.67
CA GLY A 680 -4.19 -9.70 7.28
C GLY A 680 -3.20 -9.12 8.31
N PRO A 681 -2.01 -9.72 8.49
CA PRO A 681 -0.97 -9.11 9.32
C PRO A 681 -0.48 -7.80 8.68
N ALA A 682 0.10 -6.92 9.49
CA ALA A 682 0.76 -5.72 8.98
C ALA A 682 2.01 -6.07 8.18
N LEU A 683 2.24 -5.40 7.05
CA LEU A 683 3.48 -5.53 6.27
C LEU A 683 4.69 -5.00 7.06
N ASN A 684 4.49 -3.84 7.69
CA ASN A 684 5.49 -3.13 8.48
C ASN A 684 4.82 -2.53 9.71
N ASN A 685 4.98 -3.20 10.84
CA ASN A 685 4.11 -2.97 11.99
C ASN A 685 4.66 -1.91 12.96
N ILE A 686 4.16 -0.68 12.88
CA ILE A 686 4.47 0.38 13.86
C ILE A 686 3.67 0.22 15.17
N TRP A 687 2.47 -0.35 15.12
CA TRP A 687 1.62 -0.66 16.28
C TRP A 687 1.54 -2.18 16.53
N PRO A 688 2.54 -2.83 17.16
CA PRO A 688 2.52 -4.27 17.43
C PRO A 688 1.46 -4.64 18.49
N ARG A 689 0.18 -4.47 18.11
CA ARG A 689 -0.99 -4.89 18.86
C ARG A 689 -0.93 -6.39 19.05
N ARG A 690 -1.68 -6.86 20.04
CA ARG A 690 -1.54 -8.21 20.56
C ARG A 690 -2.85 -8.71 21.15
N PHE A 691 -2.99 -10.02 21.29
CA PHE A 691 -4.14 -10.69 21.87
C PHE A 691 -3.70 -11.75 22.89
N TRP A 692 -3.76 -11.36 24.16
CA TRP A 692 -3.53 -12.19 25.32
C TRP A 692 -4.67 -11.98 26.33
N PRO A 693 -5.88 -12.49 26.02
CA PRO A 693 -7.03 -12.37 26.92
C PRO A 693 -6.79 -13.10 28.25
N GLU A 694 -7.59 -12.78 29.27
CA GLU A 694 -7.52 -13.47 30.55
C GLU A 694 -8.11 -14.89 30.45
N VAL A 695 -7.24 -15.89 30.33
CA VAL A 695 -7.57 -17.32 30.22
C VAL A 695 -6.62 -18.18 31.07
N ASN A 696 -6.99 -19.43 31.34
CA ASN A 696 -6.04 -20.40 31.90
C ASN A 696 -4.97 -20.73 30.86
N SER A 697 -3.73 -20.34 31.13
CA SER A 697 -2.58 -20.53 30.23
C SER A 697 -1.56 -21.55 30.77
N ASP A 698 -1.84 -22.30 31.84
CA ASP A 698 -0.86 -23.20 32.49
C ASP A 698 -0.26 -24.24 31.54
N SER A 699 -1.02 -24.70 30.54
CA SER A 699 -0.60 -25.70 29.55
C SER A 699 -0.40 -25.14 28.14
N HIS A 700 -0.34 -23.81 27.98
CA HIS A 700 -0.19 -23.20 26.66
C HIS A 700 1.20 -23.47 26.06
N THR A 701 1.26 -23.50 24.73
CA THR A 701 2.52 -23.45 23.99
C THR A 701 2.35 -22.52 22.80
N PHE A 702 3.42 -22.27 22.03
CA PHE A 702 3.30 -21.53 20.78
C PHE A 702 2.37 -22.21 19.78
N GLU A 703 2.45 -23.54 19.63
CA GLU A 703 1.63 -24.30 18.68
C GLU A 703 0.21 -24.59 19.19
N ASN A 704 0.02 -24.61 20.52
CA ASN A 704 -1.27 -24.76 21.17
C ASN A 704 -1.56 -23.53 22.05
N PRO A 705 -1.95 -22.40 21.44
CA PRO A 705 -2.19 -21.16 22.17
C PRO A 705 -3.45 -21.24 23.04
N ALA A 706 -3.38 -20.69 24.25
CA ALA A 706 -4.52 -20.67 25.18
C ALA A 706 -5.63 -19.67 24.81
N TYR A 707 -5.37 -18.73 23.89
CA TYR A 707 -6.31 -17.69 23.51
C TYR A 707 -7.39 -18.13 22.50
N VAL A 708 -7.35 -19.38 22.01
CA VAL A 708 -8.34 -19.89 21.05
C VAL A 708 -9.66 -20.20 21.76
N GLY A 709 -10.78 -19.78 21.20
CA GLY A 709 -12.12 -20.01 21.75
C GLY A 709 -13.02 -18.78 21.73
N ASP A 710 -14.07 -18.83 22.53
CA ASP A 710 -15.10 -17.80 22.62
C ASP A 710 -14.70 -16.68 23.59
N HIS A 711 -14.78 -15.43 23.12
CA HIS A 711 -14.42 -14.21 23.87
C HIS A 711 -15.44 -13.10 23.64
N GLU A 712 -15.37 -12.07 24.48
CA GLU A 712 -16.01 -10.77 24.20
C GLU A 712 -14.93 -9.72 23.97
N ASP A 713 -15.11 -8.86 22.97
CA ASP A 713 -14.30 -7.66 22.86
C ASP A 713 -14.68 -6.60 23.91
N GLY A 714 -13.94 -5.47 23.94
CA GLY A 714 -14.19 -4.42 24.93
C GLY A 714 -15.58 -3.77 24.82
N PHE A 715 -16.25 -3.89 23.67
CA PHE A 715 -17.62 -3.40 23.47
C PHE A 715 -18.69 -4.44 23.84
N GLY A 716 -18.29 -5.66 24.22
CA GLY A 716 -19.21 -6.77 24.50
C GLY A 716 -19.69 -7.49 23.25
N ASN A 717 -19.04 -7.29 22.09
CA ASN A 717 -19.34 -8.07 20.90
C ASN A 717 -18.81 -9.49 21.08
N LYS A 718 -19.60 -10.48 20.64
CA LYS A 718 -19.20 -11.89 20.69
C LYS A 718 -18.25 -12.19 19.54
N ILE A 719 -17.09 -12.75 19.86
CA ILE A 719 -16.08 -13.17 18.88
C ILE A 719 -15.56 -14.57 19.25
N SER A 720 -15.43 -15.45 18.26
CA SER A 720 -14.72 -16.72 18.43
C SER A 720 -13.37 -16.61 17.72
N VAL A 721 -12.28 -16.74 18.46
CA VAL A 721 -10.92 -16.57 17.95
C VAL A 721 -10.34 -17.94 17.62
N HIS A 722 -9.88 -18.13 16.38
CA HIS A 722 -9.29 -19.39 15.92
C HIS A 722 -7.78 -19.32 15.73
N ALA A 723 -7.25 -18.16 15.31
CA ALA A 723 -5.82 -17.94 15.21
C ALA A 723 -5.49 -16.44 15.29
N VAL A 724 -4.31 -16.14 15.85
CA VAL A 724 -3.76 -14.79 15.95
C VAL A 724 -2.25 -14.83 15.74
N GLY A 725 -1.72 -13.95 14.88
CA GLY A 725 -0.30 -13.72 14.69
C GLY A 725 0.24 -12.75 15.75
N ASN A 726 0.39 -13.20 16.99
CA ASN A 726 0.91 -12.38 18.09
C ASN A 726 2.40 -12.02 17.91
N PRO A 727 2.86 -10.86 18.40
CA PRO A 727 4.28 -10.51 18.35
C PRO A 727 5.10 -11.37 19.32
N PHE A 728 6.29 -11.78 18.90
CA PHE A 728 7.24 -12.52 19.73
C PHE A 728 8.66 -12.25 19.27
N ASN A 729 9.63 -12.46 20.16
CA ASN A 729 11.04 -12.35 19.82
C ASN A 729 11.46 -13.53 18.94
N THR A 730 11.71 -13.24 17.67
CA THR A 730 12.11 -14.21 16.64
C THR A 730 13.59 -14.58 16.72
N GLY A 731 14.43 -13.72 17.32
CA GLY A 731 15.88 -13.81 17.25
C GLY A 731 16.49 -13.43 15.89
N ILE A 732 15.71 -12.85 14.98
CA ILE A 732 16.14 -12.42 13.64
C ILE A 732 16.30 -10.89 13.61
N GLU A 733 17.43 -10.42 13.11
CA GLU A 733 17.70 -8.99 12.91
C GLU A 733 17.29 -8.51 11.51
N PRO A 734 16.81 -7.26 11.35
CA PRO A 734 16.59 -6.28 12.42
C PRO A 734 15.31 -6.58 13.22
N ALA A 735 15.40 -6.58 14.54
CA ALA A 735 14.27 -6.91 15.41
C ALA A 735 13.02 -6.05 15.17
N ILE A 736 13.20 -4.79 14.72
CA ILE A 736 12.09 -3.86 14.43
C ILE A 736 11.15 -4.40 13.34
N ILE A 737 11.65 -5.18 12.38
CA ILE A 737 10.80 -5.74 11.31
C ILE A 737 10.34 -7.15 11.67
N HIS A 738 11.15 -7.96 12.36
CA HIS A 738 10.82 -9.38 12.55
C HIS A 738 10.04 -9.69 13.82
N ASN A 739 10.19 -8.91 14.90
CA ASN A 739 9.57 -9.23 16.19
C ASN A 739 8.14 -8.67 16.36
N ARG A 740 7.73 -7.76 15.48
CA ARG A 740 6.49 -6.98 15.60
C ARG A 740 5.30 -7.59 14.86
N ALA A 741 5.22 -8.93 14.79
CA ALA A 741 4.12 -9.63 14.10
C ALA A 741 3.86 -9.16 12.65
N THR A 742 4.93 -8.87 11.91
CA THR A 742 4.82 -8.51 10.49
C THR A 742 4.61 -9.75 9.63
N GLY A 743 3.98 -9.59 8.47
CA GLY A 743 3.72 -10.73 7.60
C GLY A 743 2.91 -10.42 6.35
N PHE A 744 2.42 -11.48 5.74
CA PHE A 744 1.48 -11.44 4.62
C PHE A 744 0.50 -12.61 4.67
N GLY A 745 -0.68 -12.43 4.07
CA GLY A 745 -1.73 -13.44 4.01
C GLY A 745 -2.05 -13.92 2.60
N LEU A 746 -2.63 -15.12 2.50
CA LEU A 746 -3.23 -15.66 1.27
C LEU A 746 -4.58 -16.29 1.60
N VAL A 747 -5.60 -16.00 0.78
CA VAL A 747 -6.92 -16.63 0.84
C VAL A 747 -7.17 -17.39 -0.46
N THR A 748 -7.42 -18.69 -0.36
CA THR A 748 -7.74 -19.56 -1.49
C THR A 748 -9.20 -19.98 -1.45
N PHE A 749 -9.94 -19.63 -2.49
CA PHE A 749 -11.35 -19.94 -2.69
C PHE A 749 -11.50 -21.12 -3.63
N ASN A 750 -11.96 -22.26 -3.14
CA ASN A 750 -12.29 -23.41 -3.99
C ASN A 750 -13.78 -23.37 -4.37
N LYS A 751 -14.07 -23.04 -5.63
CA LYS A 751 -15.44 -22.88 -6.16
C LYS A 751 -16.18 -24.21 -6.31
N LYS A 752 -15.46 -25.33 -6.39
CA LYS A 752 -16.05 -26.67 -6.55
C LYS A 752 -16.47 -27.25 -5.22
N GLU A 753 -15.54 -27.29 -4.27
CA GLU A 753 -15.77 -27.83 -2.92
C GLU A 753 -16.46 -26.82 -1.99
N ARG A 754 -16.56 -25.55 -2.42
CA ARG A 754 -17.09 -24.43 -1.63
C ARG A 754 -16.36 -24.28 -0.30
N THR A 755 -15.04 -24.32 -0.36
CA THR A 755 -14.16 -24.11 0.80
C THR A 755 -13.31 -22.86 0.63
N ILE A 756 -12.93 -22.27 1.76
CA ILE A 756 -12.10 -21.08 1.86
C ILE A 756 -10.94 -21.45 2.77
N THR A 757 -9.72 -21.35 2.27
CA THR A 757 -8.50 -21.63 3.05
C THR A 757 -7.71 -20.35 3.24
N THR A 758 -7.37 -20.02 4.47
CA THR A 758 -6.47 -18.90 4.79
C THR A 758 -5.12 -19.42 5.22
N ALA A 759 -4.09 -18.70 4.80
CA ALA A 759 -2.71 -18.89 5.20
C ALA A 759 -2.12 -17.54 5.62
N CYS A 760 -1.28 -17.55 6.65
CA CYS A 760 -0.74 -16.34 7.25
C CYS A 760 0.70 -16.59 7.70
N TRP A 761 1.66 -15.91 7.05
CA TRP A 761 3.08 -16.11 7.30
C TRP A 761 3.68 -14.91 8.03
N PRO A 762 4.58 -15.14 9.00
CA PRO A 762 5.47 -14.08 9.46
C PRO A 762 6.38 -13.66 8.32
N ARG A 763 6.79 -12.39 8.31
CA ARG A 763 7.50 -11.77 7.18
C ARG A 763 8.78 -12.50 6.74
N TYR A 764 9.51 -13.10 7.69
CA TYR A 764 10.76 -13.82 7.42
C TYR A 764 10.56 -15.22 6.83
N ALA A 765 9.34 -15.75 6.80
CA ALA A 765 9.08 -17.12 6.36
C ALA A 765 9.24 -17.29 4.85
N ASP A 766 9.72 -18.47 4.44
CA ASP A 766 9.72 -18.88 3.03
C ASP A 766 8.52 -19.81 2.78
N PRO A 767 7.48 -19.35 2.05
CA PRO A 767 6.30 -20.16 1.78
C PRO A 767 6.58 -21.37 0.88
N GLY A 768 7.74 -21.41 0.18
CA GLY A 768 8.18 -22.56 -0.60
C GLY A 768 8.94 -23.62 0.20
N SER A 769 9.24 -23.37 1.47
CA SER A 769 9.98 -24.31 2.30
C SER A 769 9.13 -25.53 2.71
N THR A 770 9.79 -26.65 3.03
CA THR A 770 9.10 -27.84 3.56
C THR A 770 8.72 -27.70 5.04
N LYS A 771 9.11 -26.59 5.69
CA LYS A 771 8.78 -26.30 7.08
C LYS A 771 7.44 -25.56 7.11
N ASN A 772 6.52 -25.95 7.99
CA ASN A 772 5.31 -25.15 8.20
C ASN A 772 5.69 -23.89 9.00
N GLU A 773 5.96 -22.78 8.32
CA GLU A 773 6.45 -21.53 8.93
C GLU A 773 5.34 -20.49 9.15
N GLN A 774 4.07 -20.88 9.02
CA GLN A 774 2.93 -20.00 9.28
C GLN A 774 2.79 -19.64 10.77
N PHE A 775 2.06 -18.58 11.07
CA PHE A 775 1.65 -18.31 12.44
C PHE A 775 0.81 -19.47 13.01
N PRO A 776 0.81 -19.69 14.35
CA PRO A 776 0.07 -20.78 14.96
C PRO A 776 -1.42 -20.80 14.61
N GLY A 777 -1.93 -21.99 14.29
CA GLY A 777 -3.32 -22.22 13.90
C GLY A 777 -3.54 -22.18 12.38
N TRP A 778 -2.64 -21.60 11.58
CA TRP A 778 -2.73 -21.63 10.13
C TRP A 778 -1.99 -22.83 9.50
N PRO A 779 -2.44 -23.33 8.33
CA PRO A 779 -3.57 -22.84 7.54
C PRO A 779 -4.93 -23.27 8.11
N ILE A 780 -5.98 -22.47 7.88
CA ILE A 780 -7.36 -22.74 8.33
C ILE A 780 -8.28 -22.87 7.12
N THR A 781 -9.07 -23.94 7.06
CA THR A 781 -10.09 -24.16 6.01
C THR A 781 -11.50 -24.21 6.61
N ILE A 782 -12.41 -23.41 6.03
CA ILE A 782 -13.85 -23.43 6.34
C ILE A 782 -14.67 -23.76 5.09
N LYS A 783 -15.93 -24.14 5.26
CA LYS A 783 -16.91 -24.20 4.15
C LYS A 783 -17.59 -22.84 3.98
N GLN A 784 -18.04 -22.54 2.76
CA GLN A 784 -18.84 -21.34 2.46
C GLN A 784 -20.05 -21.24 3.38
N GLU A 785 -20.77 -22.36 3.59
CA GLU A 785 -21.98 -22.39 4.41
C GLU A 785 -21.72 -22.10 5.91
N ASP A 786 -20.49 -22.28 6.37
CA ASP A 786 -20.09 -21.99 7.76
C ASP A 786 -20.17 -20.48 8.03
N ASN A 787 -20.07 -19.63 6.99
CA ASN A 787 -20.24 -18.18 7.12
C ASN A 787 -21.67 -17.72 7.44
N PHE A 788 -22.63 -18.65 7.56
CA PHE A 788 -23.93 -18.32 8.16
C PHE A 788 -23.93 -18.47 9.68
N GLY A 789 -23.16 -19.40 10.24
CA GLY A 789 -23.01 -19.67 11.68
C GLY A 789 -24.28 -20.16 12.42
N LYS A 790 -25.42 -19.50 12.24
CA LYS A 790 -26.66 -19.79 12.99
C LYS A 790 -27.13 -21.23 12.80
N LYS A 791 -27.42 -21.87 13.94
CA LYS A 791 -27.90 -23.26 14.03
C LYS A 791 -29.34 -23.36 13.53
N ALA A 792 -29.63 -24.41 12.77
CA ALA A 792 -30.98 -24.66 12.26
C ALA A 792 -31.94 -25.05 13.39
N VAL A 793 -33.12 -24.43 13.44
CA VAL A 793 -34.24 -24.85 14.30
C VAL A 793 -35.13 -25.86 13.55
N ALA A 794 -35.27 -25.66 12.25
CA ALA A 794 -36.03 -26.52 11.35
C ALA A 794 -35.46 -26.50 9.92
N TRP A 795 -36.01 -27.35 9.07
CA TRP A 795 -35.63 -27.49 7.66
C TRP A 795 -36.83 -27.38 6.74
N LEU A 796 -36.64 -26.72 5.60
CA LEU A 796 -37.56 -26.80 4.46
C LEU A 796 -37.32 -28.12 3.69
N PRO A 797 -38.24 -28.56 2.81
CA PRO A 797 -37.98 -29.70 1.95
C PRO A 797 -36.69 -29.49 1.16
N THR A 798 -35.95 -30.58 0.93
CA THR A 798 -34.80 -30.55 0.03
C THR A 798 -35.27 -30.13 -1.35
N ILE A 799 -34.66 -29.07 -1.89
CA ILE A 799 -34.96 -28.56 -3.21
C ILE A 799 -34.02 -29.25 -4.20
N LYS A 800 -34.60 -29.89 -5.22
CA LYS A 800 -33.85 -30.53 -6.32
C LYS A 800 -34.29 -29.90 -7.63
N VAL A 801 -33.38 -29.22 -8.32
CA VAL A 801 -33.66 -28.53 -9.57
C VAL A 801 -33.26 -29.44 -10.73
N MET A 802 -34.18 -29.69 -11.65
CA MET A 802 -34.01 -30.73 -12.67
C MET A 802 -33.26 -30.23 -13.91
N ASP A 803 -33.42 -28.95 -14.24
CA ASP A 803 -33.01 -28.35 -15.51
C ASP A 803 -32.06 -27.14 -15.35
N ALA A 804 -31.40 -27.03 -14.18
CA ALA A 804 -30.32 -26.08 -13.90
C ALA A 804 -29.30 -26.67 -12.93
N ARG A 805 -27.99 -26.43 -13.16
CA ARG A 805 -26.91 -27.07 -12.40
C ARG A 805 -26.54 -26.36 -11.09
N LYS A 806 -26.46 -25.03 -11.11
CA LYS A 806 -26.08 -24.19 -9.95
C LYS A 806 -27.02 -22.98 -9.82
N PRO A 807 -28.34 -23.20 -9.66
CA PRO A 807 -29.28 -22.10 -9.50
C PRO A 807 -29.05 -21.40 -8.16
N VAL A 808 -29.54 -20.18 -8.05
CA VAL A 808 -29.56 -19.39 -6.81
C VAL A 808 -30.84 -19.68 -6.07
N ILE A 809 -30.74 -19.92 -4.77
CA ILE A 809 -31.89 -20.09 -3.89
C ILE A 809 -31.93 -18.94 -2.87
N SER A 810 -33.09 -18.31 -2.75
CA SER A 810 -33.36 -17.27 -1.76
C SER A 810 -34.53 -17.66 -0.88
N ILE A 811 -34.34 -17.55 0.43
CA ILE A 811 -35.32 -17.90 1.46
C ILE A 811 -35.85 -16.63 2.10
N TYR A 812 -37.17 -16.45 2.11
CA TYR A 812 -37.86 -15.34 2.75
C TYR A 812 -38.77 -15.85 3.85
N ASP A 813 -38.81 -15.13 4.98
CA ASP A 813 -39.69 -15.44 6.11
C ASP A 813 -41.16 -15.06 5.83
N ASN A 814 -42.02 -15.16 6.86
CA ASN A 814 -43.43 -14.80 6.75
C ASN A 814 -43.70 -13.28 6.66
N LYS A 815 -42.69 -12.45 6.90
CA LYS A 815 -42.70 -10.98 6.78
C LYS A 815 -42.06 -10.49 5.48
N ASP A 816 -41.79 -11.40 4.54
CA ASP A 816 -41.11 -11.16 3.27
C ASP A 816 -39.70 -10.59 3.43
N GLN A 817 -39.06 -10.84 4.58
CA GLN A 817 -37.66 -10.48 4.82
C GLN A 817 -36.75 -11.59 4.32
N LEU A 818 -35.67 -11.22 3.64
CA LEU A 818 -34.65 -12.17 3.20
C LEU A 818 -33.95 -12.77 4.42
N VAL A 819 -34.06 -14.09 4.56
CA VAL A 819 -33.31 -14.88 5.53
C VAL A 819 -31.89 -15.10 5.02
N TYR A 820 -31.76 -15.63 3.80
CA TYR A 820 -30.50 -15.70 3.06
C TYR A 820 -30.71 -15.99 1.57
N SER A 821 -29.65 -15.76 0.79
CA SER A 821 -29.51 -16.15 -0.61
C SER A 821 -28.16 -16.85 -0.82
N ILE A 822 -28.13 -17.90 -1.63
CA ILE A 822 -26.90 -18.63 -1.96
C ILE A 822 -26.97 -19.25 -3.36
N ARG A 823 -25.88 -19.19 -4.12
CA ARG A 823 -25.72 -20.02 -5.32
C ARG A 823 -25.44 -21.46 -4.91
N MET A 824 -26.32 -22.37 -5.32
CA MET A 824 -26.19 -23.78 -4.98
C MET A 824 -24.93 -24.39 -5.62
N ALA A 825 -24.15 -25.16 -4.85
CA ALA A 825 -22.95 -25.84 -5.35
C ALA A 825 -23.29 -26.94 -6.38
N THR A 826 -24.46 -27.55 -6.22
CA THR A 826 -25.05 -28.56 -7.09
C THR A 826 -26.52 -28.21 -7.38
N ASN A 827 -27.26 -29.09 -8.05
CA ASN A 827 -28.67 -28.89 -8.31
C ASN A 827 -29.57 -29.27 -7.11
N THR A 828 -29.00 -29.63 -5.96
CA THR A 828 -29.74 -30.01 -4.76
C THR A 828 -29.29 -29.20 -3.55
N PHE A 829 -30.23 -28.70 -2.75
CA PHE A 829 -29.95 -27.95 -1.53
C PHE A 829 -31.05 -28.16 -0.49
N ALA A 830 -30.66 -28.34 0.77
CA ALA A 830 -31.58 -28.48 1.90
C ALA A 830 -31.60 -27.17 2.70
N PRO A 831 -32.64 -26.33 2.60
CA PRO A 831 -32.64 -25.05 3.30
C PRO A 831 -32.84 -25.23 4.80
N LYS A 832 -31.89 -24.74 5.60
CA LYS A 832 -32.07 -24.56 7.04
C LYS A 832 -32.85 -23.29 7.33
N VAL A 833 -33.66 -23.31 8.38
CA VAL A 833 -34.42 -22.14 8.84
C VAL A 833 -34.42 -22.07 10.36
N PHE A 834 -34.77 -20.90 10.88
CA PHE A 834 -34.52 -20.52 12.28
C PHE A 834 -35.80 -20.36 13.09
N ASP A 835 -36.94 -20.77 12.53
CA ASP A 835 -38.24 -20.87 13.19
C ASP A 835 -39.08 -22.01 12.54
N HIS A 836 -40.19 -22.39 13.19
CA HIS A 836 -41.15 -23.40 12.74
C HIS A 836 -42.26 -22.84 11.83
N GLU A 837 -42.06 -21.63 11.30
CA GLU A 837 -43.03 -20.91 10.50
C GLU A 837 -43.12 -21.41 9.03
N LYS A 838 -43.81 -20.63 8.19
CA LYS A 838 -43.90 -20.82 6.75
C LYS A 838 -42.97 -19.85 6.04
N TYR A 839 -42.34 -20.33 4.98
CA TYR A 839 -41.35 -19.58 4.21
C TYR A 839 -41.74 -19.49 2.74
N THR A 840 -41.18 -18.49 2.06
CA THR A 840 -41.18 -18.38 0.61
C THR A 840 -39.80 -18.74 0.07
N VAL A 841 -39.74 -19.69 -0.85
CA VAL A 841 -38.51 -20.11 -1.53
C VAL A 841 -38.54 -19.57 -2.96
N LYS A 842 -37.56 -18.76 -3.33
CA LYS A 842 -37.33 -18.35 -4.72
C LYS A 842 -36.12 -19.10 -5.25
N VAL A 843 -36.27 -19.75 -6.41
CA VAL A 843 -35.18 -20.41 -7.13
C VAL A 843 -35.01 -19.69 -8.45
N LEU A 844 -33.78 -19.27 -8.75
CA LEU A 844 -33.42 -18.49 -9.91
C LEU A 844 -32.32 -19.21 -10.68
N ASP A 845 -32.54 -19.41 -11.97
CA ASP A 845 -31.49 -19.69 -12.93
C ASP A 845 -31.12 -18.36 -13.59
N VAL A 846 -30.07 -17.75 -13.05
CA VAL A 846 -29.67 -16.36 -13.32
C VAL A 846 -29.26 -16.21 -14.78
N GLU A 847 -28.50 -17.18 -15.28
CA GLU A 847 -27.91 -17.20 -16.61
C GLU A 847 -28.96 -17.24 -17.73
N ASN A 848 -30.11 -17.89 -17.47
CA ASN A 848 -31.21 -17.99 -18.43
C ASN A 848 -32.42 -17.12 -18.07
N ASN A 849 -32.31 -16.28 -17.04
CA ASN A 849 -33.38 -15.42 -16.52
C ASN A 849 -34.69 -16.19 -16.21
N ARG A 850 -34.58 -17.40 -15.63
CA ARG A 850 -35.74 -18.23 -15.25
C ARG A 850 -35.93 -18.19 -13.74
N LYS A 851 -37.18 -18.13 -13.27
CA LYS A 851 -37.50 -18.07 -11.84
C LYS A 851 -38.69 -18.95 -11.46
N LYS A 852 -38.63 -19.55 -10.28
CA LYS A 852 -39.76 -20.24 -9.63
C LYS A 852 -39.92 -19.73 -8.21
N THR A 853 -41.17 -19.58 -7.77
CA THR A 853 -41.48 -19.17 -6.39
C THR A 853 -42.42 -20.19 -5.76
N LEU A 854 -42.01 -20.71 -4.61
CA LEU A 854 -42.79 -21.62 -3.77
C LEU A 854 -43.18 -20.86 -2.51
N LYS A 855 -44.49 -20.64 -2.32
CA LYS A 855 -45.02 -19.92 -1.15
C LYS A 855 -45.53 -20.89 -0.10
N ASN A 856 -45.61 -20.43 1.15
CA ASN A 856 -46.23 -21.16 2.26
C ASN A 856 -45.58 -22.52 2.57
N ILE A 857 -44.27 -22.65 2.34
CA ILE A 857 -43.53 -23.89 2.63
C ILE A 857 -43.30 -23.99 4.13
N ARG A 858 -43.92 -24.99 4.77
CA ARG A 858 -43.83 -25.18 6.22
C ARG A 858 -42.52 -25.87 6.59
N ALA A 859 -41.81 -25.31 7.57
CA ALA A 859 -40.61 -25.89 8.13
C ALA A 859 -40.92 -27.06 9.08
N LYS A 860 -40.01 -28.03 9.19
CA LYS A 860 -40.10 -29.16 10.12
C LYS A 860 -38.72 -29.45 10.74
N THR A 861 -38.69 -29.86 11.99
CA THR A 861 -37.43 -30.27 12.69
C THR A 861 -36.70 -31.37 11.92
N VAL A 862 -37.46 -32.32 11.36
CA VAL A 862 -36.95 -33.34 10.43
C VAL A 862 -37.80 -33.27 9.16
N ASN A 863 -37.17 -32.90 8.04
CA ASN A 863 -37.85 -32.78 6.76
C ASN A 863 -37.21 -33.69 5.70
N LYS A 864 -37.79 -34.88 5.50
CA LYS A 864 -37.33 -35.86 4.50
C LYS A 864 -37.94 -35.64 3.11
N LYS A 865 -38.77 -34.60 2.94
CA LYS A 865 -39.45 -34.34 1.67
C LYS A 865 -38.45 -33.76 0.68
N VAL A 866 -38.49 -34.24 -0.56
CA VAL A 866 -37.82 -33.63 -1.71
C VAL A 866 -38.88 -32.91 -2.56
N LEU A 867 -38.60 -31.68 -2.95
CA LEU A 867 -39.37 -30.93 -3.93
C LEU A 867 -38.54 -30.81 -5.21
N GLU A 868 -39.00 -31.49 -6.25
CA GLU A 868 -38.43 -31.37 -7.59
C GLU A 868 -38.98 -30.11 -8.27
N ILE A 869 -38.09 -29.27 -8.78
CA ILE A 869 -38.41 -28.03 -9.45
C ILE A 869 -37.90 -28.10 -10.89
N SER A 870 -38.80 -27.80 -11.82
CA SER A 870 -38.52 -27.52 -13.23
C SER A 870 -38.85 -26.06 -13.51
N PHE A 871 -38.00 -25.38 -14.28
CA PHE A 871 -38.33 -24.06 -14.83
C PHE A 871 -39.17 -24.14 -16.10
N ILE A 872 -39.18 -25.30 -16.78
CA ILE A 872 -40.05 -25.63 -17.91
C ILE A 872 -41.48 -25.85 -17.42
#